data_AF-A0A919EV80-F1
#
_entry.id   AF-A0A919EV80-F1
#
_cell.length_a   1.000
_cell.length_b   1.000
_cell.length_c   1.000
_cell.angle_alpha   90.00
_cell.angle_beta   90.00
_cell.angle_gamma   90.00
#
_symmetry.space_group_name_H-M   'P 1'
#
loop_
_entity.id
_entity.type
_entity.pdbx_description
1 polymer ?
#
loop_
_entity_poly.entity_id
_entity_poly.type
_entity_poly.pdbx_seq_one_letter_code
_entity_poly.pdbx_strand_id
1 'polypeptide(L)'
;MKLHAGETETTGDNGDTVVVETDDIDHFGNRRLRSVGELIQNQVRTGLARMERVVRERMTTQDVEAITPQTLINIRPVVASIKEFFGTSQLSQFMDQNNPLSGLTHKRRLSALGPGGLSRERAGFEVRDVHPSHYGRMCPIETPEGPNIGLIGSLASYGRVNAFGFVETPYRKVIDGQVTDEVDYLTADEEDRFVIAQANAPLTNDLRFEESRVLVRRRGGEVDYVGGEDVDYMDVSPRQMVSVATAMIPFLEHDDANRALMGANMMRQAVPLIKSEAPLVGTGMEYRSAVDAGDVVKAEKAGVVQEVSADYITTANDDGTYITYRLAKFARSNQGTSVNQKVIVNEGDRVIEGQVLADGPATQNGEMALGKNLLVAFMPWEGHNYEDAIILSQRLVQDDVLSSIHIEEHEVDARDTKLGPEEITRDIPNVSEEVLADLDERGIIRIGAEVVAGDILVGKVTPKGETELTPEERLLRAIFGEKAREVRDTSLKVPHGEIGKVIGVRVFDREEGDELPPGVNQLVRVYVAQKRKITDGDKLAGRHGNKGVISKILPIEDMPFLEDGTPVDIILNPLGVPSRMNPGQVLEIHLGWLASRGWDVSGLADEWAQRLQVIGADQVAPGTNVATPVFDGAREDELAGLLQHTIPNRDGERMVLPTGKARLFDGRSGEPFPDPISVGYMYILKLHHLVDDKLHARSTGPYSMITQQPLGGKAQFGGQRFGEMEVWALEAYGAAYALQELLTIKSDDVTGRVKVYEAIVKGENIPEPGIPESFKVLIKEMQSLCLNVEVLSSDGMSIEMRDTDEDVFRAAEELGIDLSRREPSSVEEV
;
A
#
# COMPACT_ATOMS: atom_id res chain seq x y z
N MET A 1 44.88 -12.79 -18.21
CA MET A 1 46.33 -12.63 -18.52
C MET A 1 46.60 -11.41 -19.39
N LYS A 2 45.87 -11.16 -20.49
CA LYS A 2 46.12 -10.03 -21.41
C LYS A 2 45.82 -8.63 -20.82
N LEU A 3 44.71 -8.49 -20.09
CA LEU A 3 44.37 -7.24 -19.39
C LEU A 3 45.41 -6.86 -18.31
N HIS A 4 45.93 -7.85 -17.59
CA HIS A 4 47.07 -7.66 -16.65
C HIS A 4 48.41 -7.39 -17.36
N ALA A 5 48.51 -7.64 -18.66
CA ALA A 5 49.67 -7.31 -19.49
C ALA A 5 49.55 -5.93 -20.16
N GLY A 6 48.45 -5.19 -19.92
CA GLY A 6 48.19 -3.87 -20.51
C GLY A 6 47.75 -3.90 -21.98
N GLU A 7 47.35 -5.06 -22.49
CA GLU A 7 46.80 -5.20 -23.84
C GLU A 7 45.33 -4.74 -23.85
N THR A 8 44.97 -3.79 -24.72
CA THR A 8 43.62 -3.22 -24.86
C THR A 8 42.78 -3.88 -25.94
N GLU A 9 43.39 -4.70 -26.80
CA GLU A 9 42.75 -5.36 -27.93
C GLU A 9 43.32 -6.78 -28.12
N THR A 10 42.47 -7.72 -28.54
CA THR A 10 42.88 -9.08 -28.95
C THR A 10 42.09 -9.52 -30.17
N THR A 11 42.67 -10.36 -31.03
CA THR A 11 41.91 -10.98 -32.11
C THR A 11 41.04 -12.11 -31.55
N GLY A 12 39.73 -12.07 -31.80
CA GLY A 12 38.78 -13.11 -31.47
C GLY A 12 38.84 -14.29 -32.44
N ASP A 13 38.17 -15.39 -32.11
CA ASP A 13 38.21 -16.65 -32.88
C ASP A 13 37.68 -16.49 -34.32
N ASN A 14 36.87 -15.45 -34.57
CA ASN A 14 36.32 -15.12 -35.90
C ASN A 14 37.18 -14.12 -36.70
N GLY A 15 38.31 -13.66 -36.16
CA GLY A 15 39.18 -12.66 -36.79
C GLY A 15 38.84 -11.21 -36.45
N ASP A 16 37.79 -10.96 -35.67
CA ASP A 16 37.40 -9.61 -35.23
C ASP A 16 38.30 -9.10 -34.10
N THR A 17 38.52 -7.78 -34.05
CA THR A 17 39.19 -7.12 -32.92
C THR A 17 38.23 -7.07 -31.74
N VAL A 18 38.58 -7.80 -30.67
CA VAL A 18 37.87 -7.83 -29.39
C VAL A 18 38.57 -6.89 -28.42
N VAL A 19 37.84 -5.92 -27.89
CA VAL A 19 38.33 -5.00 -26.84
C VAL A 19 38.54 -5.80 -25.56
N VAL A 20 39.72 -5.66 -24.96
CA VAL A 20 40.08 -6.33 -23.70
C VAL A 20 39.74 -5.38 -22.56
N GLU A 21 38.61 -5.61 -21.91
CA GLU A 21 38.10 -4.79 -20.82
C GLU A 21 37.58 -5.62 -19.64
N THR A 22 37.31 -4.95 -18.52
CA THR A 22 36.71 -5.57 -17.33
C THR A 22 35.20 -5.56 -17.42
N ASP A 23 34.55 -6.65 -17.03
CA ASP A 23 33.10 -6.72 -16.98
C ASP A 23 32.55 -6.01 -15.75
N ASP A 24 31.60 -5.11 -15.96
CA ASP A 24 30.78 -4.54 -14.89
C ASP A 24 29.54 -5.42 -14.65
N ILE A 25 29.43 -5.99 -13.46
CA ILE A 25 28.35 -6.90 -13.07
C ILE A 25 27.00 -6.20 -12.94
N ASP A 26 26.97 -4.88 -12.72
CA ASP A 26 25.75 -4.10 -12.56
C ASP A 26 25.26 -3.50 -13.89
N HIS A 27 26.08 -3.56 -14.95
CA HIS A 27 25.65 -3.22 -16.31
C HIS A 27 24.46 -4.10 -16.75
N PHE A 28 23.41 -3.50 -17.31
CA PHE A 28 22.22 -4.23 -17.78
C PHE A 28 22.47 -5.18 -18.96
N GLY A 29 23.66 -5.15 -19.56
CA GLY A 29 24.12 -6.18 -20.48
C GLY A 29 24.62 -7.45 -19.79
N ASN A 30 25.11 -7.34 -18.55
CA ASN A 30 25.55 -8.45 -17.72
C ASN A 30 24.47 -8.89 -16.72
N ARG A 31 23.45 -8.06 -16.51
CA ARG A 31 22.34 -8.29 -15.58
C ARG A 31 21.01 -8.46 -16.30
N ARG A 32 20.58 -9.71 -16.45
CA ARG A 32 19.29 -10.05 -17.10
C ARG A 32 18.13 -10.21 -16.13
N LEU A 33 16.92 -9.97 -16.63
CA LEU A 33 15.65 -10.23 -15.94
C LEU A 33 15.12 -11.62 -16.28
N ARG A 34 14.60 -12.30 -15.26
CA ARG A 34 13.81 -13.53 -15.41
C ARG A 34 12.34 -13.19 -15.24
N SER A 35 11.58 -13.28 -16.32
CA SER A 35 10.14 -13.00 -16.29
C SER A 35 9.36 -14.16 -15.67
N VAL A 36 8.06 -13.94 -15.42
CA VAL A 36 7.16 -14.95 -14.83
C VAL A 36 7.19 -16.29 -15.59
N GLY A 37 7.27 -16.26 -16.92
CA GLY A 37 7.31 -17.47 -17.75
C GLY A 37 8.57 -18.30 -17.49
N GLU A 38 9.73 -17.65 -17.36
CA GLU A 38 10.99 -18.33 -17.06
C GLU A 38 11.01 -18.88 -15.62
N LEU A 39 10.49 -18.12 -14.65
CA LEU A 39 10.39 -18.57 -13.26
C LEU A 39 9.53 -19.83 -13.14
N ILE A 40 8.36 -19.86 -13.79
CA ILE A 40 7.49 -21.03 -13.83
C ILE A 40 8.17 -22.18 -14.59
N GLN A 41 8.82 -21.89 -15.72
CA GLN A 41 9.54 -22.91 -16.49
C GLN A 41 10.60 -23.62 -15.64
N ASN A 42 11.34 -22.89 -14.80
CA ASN A 42 12.34 -23.48 -13.90
C ASN A 42 11.72 -24.38 -12.83
N GLN A 43 10.54 -24.02 -12.30
CA GLN A 43 9.81 -24.86 -11.34
C GLN A 43 9.25 -26.12 -12.01
N VAL A 44 8.67 -25.97 -13.21
CA VAL A 44 8.21 -27.11 -14.02
C VAL A 44 9.38 -28.04 -14.35
N ARG A 45 10.54 -27.50 -14.76
CA ARG A 45 11.76 -28.29 -15.01
C ARG A 45 12.19 -29.08 -13.78
N THR A 46 12.18 -28.45 -12.61
CA THR A 46 12.53 -29.12 -11.34
C THR A 46 11.53 -30.23 -11.00
N GLY A 47 10.23 -29.97 -11.16
CA GLY A 47 9.17 -30.97 -10.99
C GLY A 47 9.30 -32.15 -11.97
N LEU A 48 9.61 -31.87 -13.24
CA LEU A 48 9.83 -32.88 -14.28
C LEU A 48 11.09 -33.71 -14.01
N ALA A 49 12.18 -33.12 -13.53
CA ALA A 49 13.38 -33.88 -13.15
C ALA A 49 13.10 -34.86 -12.00
N ARG A 50 12.28 -34.47 -11.02
CA ARG A 50 11.80 -35.37 -9.96
C ARG A 50 10.92 -36.48 -10.52
N MET A 51 10.01 -36.16 -11.44
CA MET A 51 9.16 -37.14 -12.12
C MET A 51 9.98 -38.12 -12.96
N GLU A 52 10.99 -37.63 -13.70
CA GLU A 52 11.89 -38.45 -14.52
C GLU A 52 12.59 -39.51 -13.67
N ARG A 53 13.08 -39.13 -12.48
CA ARG A 53 13.68 -40.09 -11.53
C ARG A 53 12.69 -41.19 -11.13
N VAL A 54 11.44 -40.83 -10.83
CA VAL A 54 10.37 -41.80 -10.48
C VAL A 54 10.07 -42.72 -11.67
N VAL A 55 10.04 -42.19 -12.89
CA VAL A 55 9.86 -42.99 -14.11
C VAL A 55 11.00 -43.99 -14.27
N ARG A 56 12.27 -43.56 -14.15
CA ARG A 56 13.44 -44.44 -14.25
C ARG A 56 13.40 -45.57 -13.21
N GLU A 57 13.02 -45.27 -11.98
CA GLU A 57 12.89 -46.25 -10.90
C GLU A 57 11.74 -47.26 -11.14
N ARG A 58 10.59 -46.78 -11.64
CA ARG A 58 9.45 -47.65 -11.99
C ARG A 58 9.75 -48.54 -13.19
N MET A 59 10.49 -48.04 -14.19
CA MET A 59 10.90 -48.83 -15.35
C MET A 59 11.79 -50.02 -14.98
N THR A 60 12.58 -49.94 -13.91
CA THR A 60 13.42 -51.05 -13.45
C THR A 60 12.70 -52.05 -12.55
N THR A 61 11.57 -51.66 -11.96
CA THR A 61 10.87 -52.46 -10.94
C THR A 61 9.59 -53.11 -11.45
N GLN A 62 8.93 -52.52 -12.45
CA GLN A 62 7.69 -53.04 -13.02
C GLN A 62 7.97 -54.07 -14.13
N ASP A 63 7.04 -55.00 -14.30
CA ASP A 63 7.09 -56.00 -15.36
C ASP A 63 6.90 -55.35 -16.73
N VAL A 64 7.81 -55.64 -17.67
CA VAL A 64 7.91 -55.02 -19.00
C VAL A 64 6.61 -55.16 -19.80
N GLU A 65 5.86 -56.24 -19.63
CA GLU A 65 4.60 -56.48 -20.34
C GLU A 65 3.41 -55.65 -19.80
N ALA A 66 3.49 -55.14 -18.56
CA ALA A 66 2.43 -54.38 -17.90
C ALA A 66 2.67 -52.86 -17.88
N ILE A 67 3.79 -52.39 -18.45
CA ILE A 67 4.16 -50.97 -18.44
C ILE A 67 3.28 -50.18 -19.41
N THR A 68 2.63 -49.13 -18.89
CA THR A 68 1.98 -48.09 -19.70
C THR A 68 2.47 -46.72 -19.26
N PRO A 69 2.37 -45.67 -20.10
CA PRO A 69 2.75 -44.32 -19.68
C PRO A 69 2.03 -43.86 -18.41
N GLN A 70 0.78 -44.29 -18.20
CA GLN A 70 0.01 -43.96 -17.02
C GLN A 70 0.54 -44.62 -15.74
N THR A 71 1.10 -45.82 -15.81
CA THR A 71 1.72 -46.48 -14.64
C THR A 71 3.08 -45.88 -14.28
N LEU A 72 3.78 -45.31 -15.26
CA LEU A 72 5.08 -44.65 -15.06
C LEU A 72 4.95 -43.21 -14.57
N ILE A 73 4.02 -42.44 -15.13
CA ILE A 73 3.89 -41.00 -14.87
C ILE A 73 3.22 -40.77 -13.50
N ASN A 74 3.92 -40.07 -12.63
CA ASN A 74 3.37 -39.54 -11.39
C ASN A 74 3.46 -38.01 -11.41
N ILE A 75 2.32 -37.33 -11.54
CA ILE A 75 2.26 -35.86 -11.65
C ILE A 75 2.42 -35.13 -10.30
N ARG A 76 2.34 -35.83 -9.17
CA ARG A 76 2.38 -35.21 -7.83
C ARG A 76 3.60 -34.31 -7.62
N PRO A 77 4.85 -34.69 -8.00
CA PRO A 77 6.01 -33.81 -7.84
C PRO A 77 5.93 -32.53 -8.67
N VAL A 78 5.31 -32.59 -9.85
CA VAL A 78 5.14 -31.41 -10.73
C VAL A 78 4.12 -30.45 -10.13
N VAL A 79 2.94 -30.97 -9.76
CA VAL A 79 1.87 -30.15 -9.14
C VAL A 79 2.34 -29.55 -7.82
N ALA A 80 3.05 -30.33 -7.00
CA ALA A 80 3.60 -29.84 -5.73
C ALA A 80 4.60 -28.70 -5.95
N SER A 81 5.51 -28.81 -6.92
CA SER A 81 6.49 -27.75 -7.22
C SER A 81 5.83 -26.45 -7.67
N ILE A 82 4.77 -26.54 -8.47
CA ILE A 82 4.00 -25.36 -8.91
C ILE A 82 3.25 -24.75 -7.73
N LYS A 83 2.57 -25.57 -6.92
CA LYS A 83 1.82 -25.11 -5.74
C LYS A 83 2.74 -24.46 -4.71
N GLU A 84 3.92 -25.05 -4.48
CA GLU A 84 4.95 -24.50 -3.59
C GLU A 84 5.43 -23.14 -4.10
N PHE A 85 5.72 -23.00 -5.40
CA PHE A 85 6.11 -21.72 -5.98
C PHE A 85 5.07 -20.62 -5.76
N PHE A 86 3.80 -20.86 -6.10
CA PHE A 86 2.77 -19.84 -5.91
C PHE A 86 2.42 -19.59 -4.44
N GLY A 87 2.56 -20.60 -3.57
CA GLY A 87 2.20 -20.50 -2.16
C GLY A 87 3.27 -19.86 -1.26
N THR A 88 4.56 -20.10 -1.53
CA THR A 88 5.64 -19.72 -0.59
C THR A 88 6.77 -18.91 -1.19
N SER A 89 6.83 -18.75 -2.53
CA SER A 89 7.91 -17.98 -3.16
C SER A 89 7.83 -16.50 -2.82
N GLN A 90 8.98 -15.88 -2.54
CA GLN A 90 9.11 -14.43 -2.35
C GLN A 90 8.73 -13.63 -3.61
N LEU A 91 8.76 -14.26 -4.78
CA LEU A 91 8.38 -13.66 -6.07
C LEU A 91 6.87 -13.84 -6.38
N SER A 92 6.18 -14.71 -5.66
CA SER A 92 4.71 -14.82 -5.70
C SER A 92 4.13 -13.94 -4.60
N GLN A 93 3.83 -12.69 -4.93
CA GLN A 93 3.42 -11.67 -3.96
C GLN A 93 1.92 -11.44 -4.01
N PHE A 94 1.31 -11.18 -2.85
CA PHE A 94 -0.05 -10.65 -2.79
C PHE A 94 -0.13 -9.33 -3.55
N MET A 95 -1.09 -9.22 -4.47
CA MET A 95 -1.19 -8.04 -5.31
C MET A 95 -1.54 -6.81 -4.47
N ASP A 96 -0.68 -5.79 -4.52
CA ASP A 96 -0.96 -4.44 -4.02
C ASP A 96 -2.06 -3.75 -4.85
N GLN A 97 -3.25 -3.63 -4.27
CA GLN A 97 -4.50 -3.14 -4.87
C GLN A 97 -5.12 -2.03 -4.02
N ASN A 98 -4.30 -1.13 -3.45
CA ASN A 98 -4.83 0.10 -2.87
C ASN A 98 -5.63 0.89 -3.91
N ASN A 99 -5.06 1.05 -5.11
CA ASN A 99 -5.66 1.70 -6.26
C ASN A 99 -5.12 1.09 -7.58
N PRO A 100 -5.64 1.45 -8.77
CA PRO A 100 -5.17 0.86 -10.03
C PRO A 100 -3.68 1.09 -10.31
N LEU A 101 -3.11 2.22 -9.87
CA LEU A 101 -1.69 2.54 -10.07
C LEU A 101 -0.78 1.61 -9.24
N SER A 102 -1.17 1.28 -8.01
CA SER A 102 -0.44 0.31 -7.18
C SER A 102 -0.38 -1.06 -7.85
N GLY A 103 -1.49 -1.50 -8.45
CA GLY A 103 -1.57 -2.74 -9.20
C GLY A 103 -0.68 -2.74 -10.44
N LEU A 104 -0.74 -1.67 -11.24
CA LEU A 104 0.05 -1.53 -12.46
C LEU A 104 1.56 -1.50 -12.18
N THR A 105 1.98 -0.70 -11.21
CA THR A 105 3.40 -0.59 -10.79
C THR A 105 3.91 -1.90 -10.20
N HIS A 106 3.09 -2.62 -9.43
CA HIS A 106 3.46 -3.92 -8.90
C HIS A 106 3.70 -4.97 -10.00
N LYS A 107 2.87 -4.98 -11.05
CA LYS A 107 3.06 -5.86 -12.23
C LYS A 107 4.36 -5.53 -13.00
N ARG A 108 4.85 -4.29 -12.92
CA ARG A 108 6.07 -3.80 -13.60
C ARG A 108 7.30 -3.72 -12.69
N ARG A 109 7.22 -4.31 -11.49
CA ARG A 109 8.29 -4.27 -10.49
C ARG A 109 9.47 -5.17 -10.87
N LEU A 110 10.67 -4.67 -10.71
CA LEU A 110 11.93 -5.38 -10.87
C LEU A 110 12.50 -5.67 -9.48
N SER A 111 12.72 -6.94 -9.13
CA SER A 111 13.25 -7.35 -7.82
C SER A 111 14.59 -8.06 -7.98
N ALA A 112 15.62 -7.56 -7.31
CA ALA A 112 16.91 -8.23 -7.16
C ALA A 112 16.90 -9.33 -6.08
N LEU A 113 15.86 -9.33 -5.23
CA LEU A 113 15.65 -10.29 -4.15
C LEU A 113 14.94 -11.56 -4.64
N GLY A 114 15.13 -12.65 -3.93
CA GLY A 114 14.44 -13.93 -4.15
C GLY A 114 15.38 -15.07 -4.52
N PRO A 115 14.84 -16.29 -4.72
CA PRO A 115 15.65 -17.47 -5.06
C PRO A 115 16.46 -17.26 -6.35
N GLY A 116 17.78 -17.38 -6.25
CA GLY A 116 18.71 -17.15 -7.36
C GLY A 116 19.11 -15.69 -7.58
N GLY A 117 18.60 -14.75 -6.77
CA GLY A 117 19.06 -13.36 -6.67
C GLY A 117 19.92 -13.13 -5.43
N LEU A 118 19.89 -11.91 -4.91
CA LEU A 118 20.64 -11.48 -3.73
C LEU A 118 19.79 -11.59 -2.46
N SER A 119 20.43 -11.84 -1.32
CA SER A 119 19.81 -11.59 -0.02
C SER A 119 20.03 -10.14 0.39
N ARG A 120 19.09 -9.57 1.16
CA ARG A 120 19.16 -8.17 1.61
C ARG A 120 20.47 -7.87 2.37
N GLU A 121 20.93 -8.80 3.19
CA GLU A 121 22.15 -8.65 4.02
C GLU A 121 23.44 -8.71 3.20
N ARG A 122 23.43 -9.38 2.04
CA ARG A 122 24.60 -9.49 1.16
C ARG A 122 24.66 -8.38 0.11
N ALA A 123 23.58 -7.63 -0.07
CA ALA A 123 23.52 -6.56 -1.04
C ALA A 123 24.22 -5.30 -0.51
N GLY A 124 25.41 -5.02 -1.06
CA GLY A 124 26.19 -3.80 -0.79
C GLY A 124 25.55 -2.53 -1.36
N PHE A 125 26.28 -1.41 -1.25
CA PHE A 125 25.82 -0.11 -1.75
C PHE A 125 25.84 -0.03 -3.28
N GLU A 126 26.89 -0.55 -3.93
CA GLU A 126 27.07 -0.47 -5.40
C GLU A 126 25.87 -0.99 -6.18
N VAL A 127 25.34 -2.16 -5.79
CA VAL A 127 24.18 -2.80 -6.45
C VAL A 127 22.87 -2.02 -6.27
N ARG A 128 22.81 -1.10 -5.29
CA ARG A 128 21.64 -0.28 -4.97
C ARG A 128 21.65 1.06 -5.69
N ASP A 129 22.81 1.49 -6.16
CA ASP A 129 22.98 2.77 -6.83
C ASP A 129 22.42 2.74 -8.25
N VAL A 130 22.21 3.92 -8.82
CA VAL A 130 21.72 4.06 -10.18
C VAL A 130 22.89 3.92 -11.15
N HIS A 131 22.89 2.86 -11.94
CA HIS A 131 23.86 2.65 -13.01
C HIS A 131 23.43 3.37 -14.31
N PRO A 132 24.34 3.98 -15.10
CA PRO A 132 23.99 4.68 -16.34
C PRO A 132 23.18 3.87 -17.36
N SER A 133 23.48 2.57 -17.50
CA SER A 133 22.74 1.65 -18.38
C SER A 133 21.27 1.43 -17.97
N HIS A 134 20.84 1.88 -16.79
CA HIS A 134 19.43 1.90 -16.39
C HIS A 134 18.60 2.87 -17.21
N TYR A 135 19.21 3.86 -17.88
CA TYR A 135 18.50 4.87 -18.68
C TYR A 135 17.55 4.20 -19.68
N GLY A 136 16.28 4.62 -19.65
CA GLY A 136 15.23 4.06 -20.52
C GLY A 136 14.81 2.62 -20.20
N ARG A 137 15.39 1.97 -19.19
CA ARG A 137 15.19 0.55 -18.83
C ARG A 137 14.59 0.39 -17.43
N MET A 138 15.25 0.93 -16.41
CA MET A 138 14.77 0.93 -15.03
C MET A 138 14.70 2.36 -14.52
N CYS A 139 13.60 2.73 -13.88
CA CYS A 139 13.41 4.09 -13.40
C CYS A 139 14.40 4.42 -12.27
N PRO A 140 15.10 5.56 -12.32
CA PRO A 140 16.03 5.97 -11.27
C PRO A 140 15.34 6.59 -10.04
N ILE A 141 14.04 6.91 -10.14
CA ILE A 141 13.28 7.59 -9.09
C ILE A 141 12.44 6.61 -8.26
N GLU A 142 11.70 5.71 -8.90
CA GLU A 142 10.75 4.84 -8.20
C GLU A 142 11.44 3.63 -7.56
N THR A 143 11.79 3.76 -6.28
CA THR A 143 12.29 2.69 -5.42
C THR A 143 11.73 2.88 -4.00
N PRO A 144 11.54 1.82 -3.18
CA PRO A 144 11.17 1.97 -1.78
C PRO A 144 12.20 2.79 -0.97
N GLU A 145 11.73 3.66 -0.07
CA GLU A 145 12.57 4.47 0.84
C GLU A 145 13.24 3.65 1.95
N GLY A 146 12.69 2.46 2.23
CA GLY A 146 13.13 1.61 3.35
C GLY A 146 14.37 0.77 3.03
N PRO A 147 14.59 -0.35 3.75
CA PRO A 147 15.79 -1.17 3.61
C PRO A 147 15.94 -1.88 2.24
N ASN A 148 14.92 -1.79 1.39
CA ASN A 148 14.91 -2.35 0.04
C ASN A 148 15.29 -1.31 -1.04
N ILE A 149 15.73 -0.11 -0.67
CA ILE A 149 16.19 0.90 -1.64
C ILE A 149 17.22 0.32 -2.61
N GLY A 150 17.03 0.55 -3.91
CA GLY A 150 17.88 0.07 -5.00
C GLY A 150 17.72 -1.42 -5.35
N LEU A 151 17.16 -2.24 -4.45
CA LEU A 151 16.93 -3.67 -4.70
C LEU A 151 15.59 -3.95 -5.38
N ILE A 152 14.68 -2.98 -5.30
CA ILE A 152 13.37 -3.02 -5.94
C ILE A 152 13.23 -1.74 -6.74
N GLY A 153 13.15 -1.89 -8.07
CA GLY A 153 12.87 -0.80 -8.99
C GLY A 153 11.60 -1.05 -9.79
N SER A 154 11.29 -0.12 -10.68
CA SER A 154 10.20 -0.24 -11.65
C SER A 154 10.73 -0.15 -13.07
N LEU A 155 10.15 -0.93 -13.98
CA LEU A 155 10.46 -0.84 -15.41
C LEU A 155 10.09 0.57 -15.93
N ALA A 156 11.00 1.18 -16.69
CA ALA A 156 10.76 2.48 -17.31
C ALA A 156 9.58 2.43 -18.29
N SER A 157 9.08 3.61 -18.69
CA SER A 157 7.84 3.74 -19.48
C SER A 157 7.87 2.96 -20.79
N TYR A 158 8.98 3.02 -21.53
CA TYR A 158 9.14 2.34 -22.84
C TYR A 158 10.02 1.09 -22.79
N GLY A 159 10.52 0.72 -21.61
CA GLY A 159 11.37 -0.46 -21.44
C GLY A 159 10.63 -1.75 -21.81
N ARG A 160 11.29 -2.62 -22.58
CA ARG A 160 10.76 -3.92 -23.03
C ARG A 160 11.75 -5.03 -22.72
N VAL A 161 11.27 -6.17 -22.24
CA VAL A 161 12.14 -7.35 -22.02
C VAL A 161 12.17 -8.20 -23.29
N ASN A 162 13.37 -8.48 -23.80
CA ASN A 162 13.56 -9.31 -24.99
C ASN A 162 13.55 -10.82 -24.67
N ALA A 163 13.67 -11.65 -25.71
CA ALA A 163 13.60 -13.11 -25.57
C ALA A 163 14.74 -13.72 -24.71
N PHE A 164 15.88 -13.02 -24.58
CA PHE A 164 17.02 -13.44 -23.76
C PHE A 164 16.91 -12.95 -22.31
N GLY A 165 15.95 -12.06 -22.01
CA GLY A 165 15.74 -11.49 -20.69
C GLY A 165 16.45 -10.15 -20.46
N PHE A 166 17.05 -9.54 -21.48
CA PHE A 166 17.62 -8.20 -21.37
C PHE A 166 16.55 -7.13 -21.60
N VAL A 167 16.71 -5.98 -20.96
CA VAL A 167 15.80 -4.84 -21.17
C VAL A 167 16.32 -4.00 -22.34
N GLU A 168 15.46 -3.82 -23.32
CA GLU A 168 15.65 -2.94 -24.46
C GLU A 168 14.88 -1.64 -24.26
N THR A 169 15.37 -0.57 -24.87
CA THR A 169 14.68 0.72 -24.93
C THR A 169 14.69 1.24 -26.38
N PRO A 170 13.63 1.91 -26.84
CA PRO A 170 13.54 2.36 -28.22
C PRO A 170 14.30 3.68 -28.48
N TYR A 171 14.92 3.80 -29.63
CA TYR A 171 15.60 5.01 -30.10
C TYR A 171 15.26 5.31 -31.56
N ARG A 172 15.18 6.60 -31.91
CA ARG A 172 15.03 7.06 -33.30
C ARG A 172 16.39 7.08 -33.98
N LYS A 173 16.49 6.52 -35.17
CA LYS A 173 17.74 6.48 -35.92
C LYS A 173 18.05 7.84 -36.56
N VAL A 174 19.32 8.23 -36.53
CA VAL A 174 19.83 9.44 -37.17
C VAL A 174 20.75 9.04 -38.32
N ILE A 175 20.52 9.62 -39.51
CA ILE A 175 21.30 9.35 -40.71
C ILE A 175 21.80 10.68 -41.27
N ASP A 176 23.11 10.87 -41.38
CA ASP A 176 23.75 12.08 -41.89
C ASP A 176 23.22 13.38 -41.22
N GLY A 177 23.01 13.32 -39.90
CA GLY A 177 22.47 14.42 -39.08
C GLY A 177 20.97 14.71 -39.24
N GLN A 178 20.23 13.83 -39.93
CA GLN A 178 18.77 13.89 -40.03
C GLN A 178 18.13 12.79 -39.18
N VAL A 179 17.26 13.20 -38.26
CA VAL A 179 16.49 12.29 -37.41
C VAL A 179 15.35 11.66 -38.23
N THR A 180 15.24 10.33 -38.17
CA THR A 180 14.23 9.56 -38.89
C THR A 180 13.12 9.07 -37.97
N ASP A 181 12.03 8.55 -38.56
CA ASP A 181 10.95 7.89 -37.81
C ASP A 181 11.19 6.36 -37.66
N GLU A 182 12.33 5.85 -38.13
CA GLU A 182 12.75 4.47 -37.90
C GLU A 182 13.15 4.32 -36.43
N VAL A 183 12.50 3.40 -35.72
CA VAL A 183 12.71 3.15 -34.29
C VAL A 183 13.32 1.77 -34.07
N ASP A 184 14.52 1.74 -33.52
CA ASP A 184 15.23 0.53 -33.16
C ASP A 184 15.23 0.35 -31.63
N TYR A 185 15.03 -0.89 -31.19
CA TYR A 185 15.12 -1.26 -29.77
C TYR A 185 16.53 -1.76 -29.48
N LEU A 186 17.25 -1.06 -28.60
CA LEU A 186 18.64 -1.38 -28.27
C LEU A 186 18.77 -1.95 -26.86
N THR A 187 19.52 -3.04 -26.74
CA THR A 187 20.01 -3.54 -25.44
C THR A 187 21.09 -2.62 -24.88
N ALA A 188 21.44 -2.77 -23.60
CA ALA A 188 22.46 -1.93 -22.97
C ALA A 188 23.84 -2.04 -23.66
N ASP A 189 24.24 -3.24 -24.06
CA ASP A 189 25.54 -3.47 -24.73
C ASP A 189 25.58 -2.99 -26.19
N GLU A 190 24.41 -2.83 -26.82
CA GLU A 190 24.31 -2.23 -28.14
C GLU A 190 24.32 -0.71 -28.04
N GLU A 191 23.59 -0.13 -27.09
CA GLU A 191 23.57 1.31 -26.80
C GLU A 191 24.98 1.86 -26.57
N ASP A 192 25.82 1.14 -25.83
CA ASP A 192 27.21 1.54 -25.53
C ASP A 192 28.11 1.73 -26.77
N ARG A 193 27.69 1.25 -27.95
CA ARG A 193 28.45 1.37 -29.20
C ARG A 193 28.10 2.63 -29.99
N PHE A 194 27.03 3.32 -29.60
CA PHE A 194 26.46 4.43 -30.34
C PHE A 194 26.47 5.73 -29.53
N VAL A 195 26.36 6.85 -30.24
CA VAL A 195 26.22 8.18 -29.64
C VAL A 195 24.76 8.60 -29.71
N ILE A 196 24.15 8.85 -28.55
CA ILE A 196 22.70 9.07 -28.44
C ILE A 196 22.38 10.49 -27.99
N ALA A 197 21.62 11.23 -28.80
CA ALA A 197 21.11 12.56 -28.48
C ALA A 197 19.83 12.51 -27.61
N GLN A 198 19.63 13.56 -26.81
CA GLN A 198 18.45 13.71 -25.98
C GLN A 198 17.20 14.06 -26.81
N ALA A 199 16.01 13.68 -26.34
CA ALA A 199 14.74 13.89 -27.04
C ALA A 199 14.36 15.37 -27.27
N ASN A 200 14.87 16.29 -26.46
CA ASN A 200 14.57 17.72 -26.51
C ASN A 200 15.59 18.54 -27.32
N ALA A 201 16.52 17.89 -28.03
CA ALA A 201 17.45 18.58 -28.92
C ALA A 201 16.67 19.36 -30.01
N PRO A 202 16.92 20.67 -30.23
CA PRO A 202 16.21 21.46 -31.23
C PRO A 202 16.42 20.92 -32.64
N LEU A 203 15.31 20.73 -33.37
CA LEU A 203 15.31 20.24 -34.75
C LEU A 203 14.66 21.29 -35.67
N THR A 204 15.20 21.38 -36.89
CA THR A 204 14.61 22.11 -38.01
C THR A 204 13.39 21.37 -38.57
N ASN A 205 12.59 22.05 -39.42
CA ASN A 205 11.42 21.45 -40.07
C ASN A 205 11.75 20.19 -40.91
N ASP A 206 12.98 20.06 -41.40
CA ASP A 206 13.47 18.90 -42.14
C ASP A 206 14.05 17.80 -41.23
N LEU A 207 13.83 17.89 -39.91
CA LEU A 207 14.32 16.97 -38.87
C LEU A 207 15.85 16.88 -38.76
N ARG A 208 16.56 17.94 -39.11
CA ARG A 208 18.01 18.07 -38.83
C ARG A 208 18.24 18.87 -37.57
N PHE A 209 19.31 18.58 -36.84
CA PHE A 209 19.70 19.37 -35.67
C PHE A 209 19.92 20.84 -36.04
N GLU A 210 19.27 21.74 -35.30
CA GLU A 210 19.41 23.19 -35.51
C GLU A 210 20.75 23.70 -34.97
N GLU A 211 21.22 23.10 -33.89
CA GLU A 211 22.49 23.45 -33.26
C GLU A 211 23.68 22.74 -33.92
N SER A 212 24.81 23.45 -34.00
CA SER A 212 26.07 22.87 -34.54
C SER A 212 26.70 21.79 -33.66
N ARG A 213 26.40 21.81 -32.36
CA ARG A 213 26.82 20.77 -31.41
C ARG A 213 25.63 20.33 -30.59
N VAL A 214 25.42 19.03 -30.49
CA VAL A 214 24.27 18.42 -29.83
C VAL A 214 24.75 17.74 -28.55
N LEU A 215 23.99 17.90 -27.47
CA LEU A 215 24.23 17.19 -26.22
C LEU A 215 23.92 15.70 -26.39
N VAL A 216 24.90 14.86 -26.09
CA VAL A 216 24.80 13.41 -26.29
C VAL A 216 25.29 12.63 -25.09
N ARG A 217 24.78 11.40 -24.96
CA ARG A 217 25.28 10.36 -24.07
C ARG A 217 26.20 9.42 -24.85
N ARG A 218 27.36 9.14 -24.29
CA ARG A 218 28.34 8.16 -24.77
C ARG A 218 28.47 7.00 -23.79
N ARG A 219 29.23 5.98 -24.22
CA ARG A 219 29.60 4.82 -23.43
C ARG A 219 30.03 5.20 -22.01
N GLY A 220 29.59 4.42 -21.01
CA GLY A 220 29.92 4.66 -19.59
C GLY A 220 29.15 5.82 -18.95
N GLY A 221 28.19 6.42 -19.64
CA GLY A 221 27.38 7.53 -19.12
C GLY A 221 28.07 8.89 -19.22
N GLU A 222 29.13 9.00 -20.04
CA GLU A 222 29.76 10.29 -20.31
C GLU A 222 28.84 11.21 -21.13
N VAL A 223 28.80 12.48 -20.75
CA VAL A 223 28.02 13.50 -21.44
C VAL A 223 28.97 14.42 -22.21
N ASP A 224 28.75 14.57 -23.52
CA ASP A 224 29.60 15.36 -24.40
C ASP A 224 28.76 16.16 -25.42
N TYR A 225 29.40 17.09 -26.12
CA TYR A 225 28.83 17.86 -27.23
C TYR A 225 29.50 17.48 -28.54
N VAL A 226 28.75 16.87 -29.46
CA VAL A 226 29.27 16.37 -30.75
C VAL A 226 28.60 17.06 -31.93
N GLY A 227 29.19 16.97 -33.13
CA GLY A 227 28.51 17.42 -34.34
C GLY A 227 27.25 16.60 -34.60
N GLY A 228 26.19 17.22 -35.13
CA GLY A 228 24.94 16.49 -35.43
C GLY A 228 25.13 15.31 -36.40
N GLU A 229 26.20 15.34 -37.21
CA GLU A 229 26.61 14.26 -38.12
C GLU A 229 27.24 13.05 -37.42
N ASP A 230 27.74 13.22 -36.18
CA ASP A 230 28.34 12.16 -35.35
C ASP A 230 27.29 11.48 -34.44
N VAL A 231 26.02 11.88 -34.53
CA VAL A 231 24.92 11.31 -33.73
C VAL A 231 24.32 10.13 -34.49
N ASP A 232 24.25 8.97 -33.83
CA ASP A 232 23.69 7.75 -34.41
C ASP A 232 22.19 7.59 -34.11
N TYR A 233 21.79 7.96 -32.89
CA TYR A 233 20.43 7.77 -32.39
C TYR A 233 19.96 8.96 -31.55
N MET A 234 18.64 9.07 -31.36
CA MET A 234 17.99 10.06 -30.51
C MET A 234 16.91 9.38 -29.66
N ASP A 235 16.75 9.81 -28.40
CA ASP A 235 15.67 9.35 -27.53
C ASP A 235 14.28 9.56 -28.19
N VAL A 236 13.32 8.65 -27.95
CA VAL A 236 11.96 8.76 -28.53
C VAL A 236 11.07 9.74 -27.78
N SER A 237 11.37 10.02 -26.51
CA SER A 237 10.51 10.81 -25.63
C SER A 237 11.30 11.32 -24.42
N PRO A 238 11.05 12.57 -23.94
CA PRO A 238 11.73 13.10 -22.76
C PRO A 238 11.49 12.27 -21.48
N ARG A 239 10.31 11.66 -21.36
CA ARG A 239 9.96 10.77 -20.23
C ARG A 239 10.47 9.33 -20.37
N GLN A 240 11.38 9.05 -21.31
CA GLN A 240 11.83 7.70 -21.60
C GLN A 240 12.45 6.99 -20.38
N MET A 241 13.18 7.73 -19.54
CA MET A 241 13.87 7.17 -18.36
C MET A 241 12.98 6.93 -17.13
N VAL A 242 11.79 7.52 -17.05
CA VAL A 242 10.94 7.47 -15.84
C VAL A 242 9.92 6.33 -15.90
N SER A 243 9.49 5.83 -14.73
CA SER A 243 8.40 4.84 -14.63
C SER A 243 7.04 5.48 -14.89
N VAL A 244 6.00 4.65 -14.98
CA VAL A 244 4.62 5.12 -15.14
C VAL A 244 4.18 6.03 -13.98
N ALA A 245 4.49 5.66 -12.73
CA ALA A 245 4.12 6.49 -11.58
C ALA A 245 4.89 7.80 -11.55
N THR A 246 6.21 7.77 -11.78
CA THR A 246 7.02 8.98 -11.82
C THR A 246 6.61 9.90 -12.98
N ALA A 247 6.20 9.35 -14.12
CA ALA A 247 5.69 10.12 -15.26
C ALA A 247 4.35 10.84 -15.01
N MET A 248 3.65 10.55 -13.90
CA MET A 248 2.41 11.21 -13.48
C MET A 248 2.62 12.40 -12.55
N ILE A 249 3.88 12.75 -12.24
CA ILE A 249 4.23 13.94 -11.45
C ILE A 249 4.40 15.11 -12.42
N PRO A 250 3.49 16.11 -12.44
CA PRO A 250 3.70 17.30 -13.27
C PRO A 250 4.92 18.07 -12.76
N PHE A 251 5.60 18.81 -13.62
CA PHE A 251 6.78 19.61 -13.25
C PHE A 251 7.89 18.83 -12.53
N LEU A 252 8.03 17.53 -12.81
CA LEU A 252 9.02 16.66 -12.17
C LEU A 252 10.44 17.22 -12.26
N GLU A 253 10.78 17.87 -13.37
CA GLU A 253 12.09 18.48 -13.60
C GLU A 253 12.45 19.61 -12.62
N HIS A 254 11.47 20.11 -11.88
CA HIS A 254 11.66 21.14 -10.85
C HIS A 254 11.80 20.54 -9.45
N ASP A 255 11.55 19.24 -9.26
CA ASP A 255 11.61 18.57 -7.96
C ASP A 255 12.92 17.80 -7.75
N ASP A 256 13.47 17.87 -6.54
CA ASP A 256 14.59 17.01 -6.13
C ASP A 256 14.18 15.54 -6.15
N ALA A 257 15.12 14.67 -6.54
CA ALA A 257 14.90 13.23 -6.73
C ALA A 257 14.36 12.56 -5.46
N ASN A 258 14.77 12.99 -4.26
CA ASN A 258 14.28 12.41 -3.02
C ASN A 258 12.78 12.68 -2.82
N ARG A 259 12.31 13.86 -3.21
CA ARG A 259 10.89 14.23 -3.10
C ARG A 259 10.06 13.63 -4.21
N ALA A 260 10.59 13.59 -5.42
CA ALA A 260 9.97 12.87 -6.52
C ALA A 260 9.76 11.37 -6.20
N LEU A 261 10.75 10.71 -5.59
CA LEU A 261 10.66 9.33 -5.14
C LEU A 261 9.53 9.14 -4.12
N MET A 262 9.46 10.03 -3.13
CA MET A 262 8.37 10.02 -2.14
C MET A 262 7.01 10.20 -2.84
N GLY A 263 6.90 11.14 -3.77
CA GLY A 263 5.70 11.41 -4.56
C GLY A 263 5.20 10.18 -5.32
N ALA A 264 6.08 9.57 -6.11
CA ALA A 264 5.78 8.35 -6.87
C ALA A 264 5.32 7.20 -5.94
N ASN A 265 5.98 7.02 -4.79
CA ASN A 265 5.62 6.01 -3.81
C ASN A 265 4.26 6.28 -3.13
N MET A 266 3.96 7.52 -2.81
CA MET A 266 2.72 7.90 -2.12
C MET A 266 1.49 7.85 -3.04
N MET A 267 1.64 8.07 -4.34
CA MET A 267 0.54 7.87 -5.30
C MET A 267 0.01 6.43 -5.28
N ARG A 268 0.88 5.44 -5.06
CA ARG A 268 0.47 4.02 -4.89
C ARG A 268 -0.26 3.74 -3.58
N GLN A 269 -0.18 4.65 -2.61
CA GLN A 269 -0.85 4.55 -1.31
C GLN A 269 -2.19 5.31 -1.27
N ALA A 270 -2.56 5.98 -2.35
CA ALA A 270 -3.80 6.75 -2.39
C ALA A 270 -5.04 5.83 -2.29
N VAL A 271 -6.02 6.24 -1.51
CA VAL A 271 -7.27 5.48 -1.30
C VAL A 271 -8.32 5.94 -2.32
N PRO A 272 -9.03 5.02 -2.99
CA PRO A 272 -10.15 5.36 -3.85
C PRO A 272 -11.26 6.10 -3.09
N LEU A 273 -11.57 7.31 -3.56
CA LEU A 273 -12.62 8.15 -2.99
C LEU A 273 -14.00 7.73 -3.52
N ILE A 274 -15.07 8.08 -2.80
CA ILE A 274 -16.45 7.79 -3.23
C ILE A 274 -16.76 8.45 -4.58
N LYS A 275 -16.26 9.67 -4.77
CA LYS A 275 -16.33 10.43 -6.02
C LYS A 275 -14.92 10.76 -6.48
N SER A 276 -14.43 10.02 -7.46
CA SER A 276 -13.18 10.31 -8.15
C SER A 276 -13.29 11.61 -8.96
N GLU A 277 -12.19 12.33 -9.08
CA GLU A 277 -12.07 13.56 -9.85
C GLU A 277 -10.67 13.61 -10.45
N ALA A 278 -10.57 13.78 -11.76
CA ALA A 278 -9.32 13.88 -12.49
C ALA A 278 -8.58 15.17 -12.09
N PRO A 279 -7.24 15.16 -12.10
CA PRO A 279 -6.47 16.36 -11.80
C PRO A 279 -6.68 17.42 -12.89
N LEU A 280 -6.87 18.69 -12.48
CA LEU A 280 -6.84 19.81 -13.41
C LEU A 280 -5.48 19.92 -14.11
N VAL A 281 -4.40 19.59 -13.40
CA VAL A 281 -3.04 19.57 -13.93
C VAL A 281 -2.55 18.13 -14.02
N GLY A 282 -2.64 17.51 -15.18
CA GLY A 282 -2.13 16.18 -15.47
C GLY A 282 -0.79 16.19 -16.21
N THR A 283 -0.37 15.02 -16.67
CA THR A 283 0.85 14.79 -17.47
C THR A 283 0.56 14.16 -18.83
N GLY A 284 -0.69 13.72 -19.05
CA GLY A 284 -1.12 12.90 -20.18
C GLY A 284 -0.81 11.41 -20.01
N MET A 285 -0.25 11.00 -18.86
CA MET A 285 0.00 9.59 -18.54
C MET A 285 -1.22 8.93 -17.86
N GLU A 286 -2.17 9.74 -17.37
CA GLU A 286 -3.32 9.33 -16.56
C GLU A 286 -4.25 8.36 -17.32
N TYR A 287 -4.63 8.70 -18.56
CA TYR A 287 -5.51 7.87 -19.39
C TYR A 287 -4.91 6.49 -19.66
N ARG A 288 -3.66 6.45 -20.17
CA ARG A 288 -2.97 5.21 -20.49
C ARG A 288 -2.75 4.34 -19.26
N SER A 289 -2.41 4.95 -18.13
CA SER A 289 -2.21 4.23 -16.87
C SER A 289 -3.50 3.56 -16.39
N ALA A 290 -4.65 4.23 -16.44
CA ALA A 290 -5.94 3.65 -16.04
C ALA A 290 -6.37 2.52 -16.97
N VAL A 291 -6.26 2.73 -18.28
CA VAL A 291 -6.62 1.76 -19.33
C VAL A 291 -5.77 0.49 -19.29
N ASP A 292 -4.47 0.64 -19.00
CA ASP A 292 -3.50 -0.46 -18.97
C ASP A 292 -3.43 -1.14 -17.57
N ALA A 293 -3.92 -0.49 -16.50
CA ALA A 293 -4.06 -1.10 -15.18
C ALA A 293 -5.08 -2.27 -15.20
N GLY A 294 -6.16 -2.09 -15.96
CA GLY A 294 -7.19 -3.12 -16.22
C GLY A 294 -8.42 -3.06 -15.31
N ASP A 295 -8.55 -2.04 -14.47
CA ASP A 295 -9.69 -1.89 -13.55
C ASP A 295 -10.87 -1.12 -14.18
N VAL A 296 -10.66 -0.48 -15.34
CA VAL A 296 -11.71 0.12 -16.19
C VAL A 296 -12.27 -0.92 -17.17
N VAL A 297 -13.53 -0.75 -17.58
CA VAL A 297 -14.17 -1.62 -18.58
C VAL A 297 -14.05 -0.98 -19.95
N LYS A 298 -13.59 -1.75 -20.95
CA LYS A 298 -13.35 -1.27 -22.32
C LYS A 298 -14.22 -2.01 -23.32
N ALA A 299 -14.61 -1.33 -24.39
CA ALA A 299 -15.29 -1.95 -25.52
C ALA A 299 -14.31 -2.88 -26.25
N GLU A 300 -14.68 -4.15 -26.39
CA GLU A 300 -13.88 -5.13 -27.16
C GLU A 300 -14.06 -4.94 -28.67
N LYS A 301 -15.17 -4.35 -29.11
CA LYS A 301 -15.50 -4.14 -30.51
C LYS A 301 -16.21 -2.79 -30.67
N ALA A 302 -16.14 -2.25 -31.88
CA ALA A 302 -16.96 -1.10 -32.24
C ALA A 302 -18.44 -1.50 -32.36
N GLY A 303 -19.32 -0.60 -31.92
CA GLY A 303 -20.76 -0.87 -31.88
C GLY A 303 -21.55 0.29 -31.29
N VAL A 304 -22.81 0.01 -30.96
CA VAL A 304 -23.72 0.94 -30.28
C VAL A 304 -24.12 0.36 -28.93
N VAL A 305 -24.12 1.19 -27.90
CA VAL A 305 -24.60 0.82 -26.56
C VAL A 305 -26.10 0.60 -26.64
N GLN A 306 -26.54 -0.62 -26.40
CA GLN A 306 -27.94 -1.02 -26.49
C GLN A 306 -28.68 -0.87 -25.16
N GLU A 307 -28.02 -1.24 -24.06
CA GLU A 307 -28.62 -1.19 -22.73
C GLU A 307 -27.55 -0.84 -21.69
N VAL A 308 -27.93 0.02 -20.75
CA VAL A 308 -27.06 0.45 -19.65
C VAL A 308 -27.78 0.25 -18.32
N SER A 309 -27.11 -0.40 -17.38
CA SER A 309 -27.52 -0.53 -15.99
C SER A 309 -26.34 -0.21 -15.06
N ALA A 310 -26.61 -0.02 -13.77
CA ALA A 310 -25.56 0.10 -12.77
C ALA A 310 -24.71 -1.17 -12.61
N ASP A 311 -25.23 -2.32 -13.05
CA ASP A 311 -24.63 -3.65 -12.90
C ASP A 311 -23.99 -4.20 -14.20
N TYR A 312 -24.42 -3.71 -15.37
CA TYR A 312 -23.91 -4.18 -16.65
C TYR A 312 -24.13 -3.17 -17.79
N ILE A 313 -23.37 -3.36 -18.88
CA ILE A 313 -23.50 -2.63 -20.14
C ILE A 313 -23.60 -3.65 -21.26
N THR A 314 -24.57 -3.50 -22.16
CA THR A 314 -24.72 -4.36 -23.35
C THR A 314 -24.48 -3.56 -24.62
N THR A 315 -23.55 -4.02 -25.46
CA THR A 315 -23.25 -3.41 -26.76
C THR A 315 -23.76 -4.29 -27.89
N ALA A 316 -24.43 -3.66 -28.87
CA ALA A 316 -24.74 -4.25 -30.16
C ALA A 316 -23.60 -3.90 -31.13
N ASN A 317 -22.74 -4.87 -31.42
CA ASN A 317 -21.54 -4.66 -32.22
C ASN A 317 -21.87 -4.57 -33.72
N ASP A 318 -21.01 -3.91 -34.48
CA ASP A 318 -21.18 -3.73 -35.93
C ASP A 318 -21.21 -5.08 -36.70
N ASP A 319 -20.68 -6.16 -36.13
CA ASP A 319 -20.70 -7.52 -36.69
C ASP A 319 -21.98 -8.32 -36.37
N GLY A 320 -22.95 -7.70 -35.70
CA GLY A 320 -24.22 -8.33 -35.29
C GLY A 320 -24.14 -9.17 -34.02
N THR A 321 -22.99 -9.22 -33.35
CA THR A 321 -22.85 -9.85 -32.03
C THR A 321 -23.26 -8.91 -30.91
N TYR A 322 -23.69 -9.48 -29.79
CA TYR A 322 -23.99 -8.72 -28.56
C TYR A 322 -23.01 -9.13 -27.48
N ILE A 323 -22.40 -8.15 -26.80
CA ILE A 323 -21.51 -8.39 -25.66
C ILE A 323 -22.09 -7.69 -24.44
N THR A 324 -22.14 -8.40 -23.31
CA THR A 324 -22.58 -7.84 -22.02
C THR A 324 -21.41 -7.81 -21.05
N TYR A 325 -21.05 -6.61 -20.61
CA TYR A 325 -19.99 -6.35 -19.65
C TYR A 325 -20.59 -6.23 -18.25
N ARG A 326 -20.26 -7.14 -17.34
CA ARG A 326 -20.69 -7.07 -15.93
C ARG A 326 -19.74 -6.19 -15.13
N LEU A 327 -20.31 -5.35 -14.27
CA LEU A 327 -19.56 -4.38 -13.48
C LEU A 327 -19.33 -4.90 -12.06
N ALA A 328 -18.13 -4.66 -11.53
CA ALA A 328 -17.82 -4.90 -10.13
C ALA A 328 -18.42 -3.81 -9.24
N LYS A 329 -19.31 -4.17 -8.31
CA LYS A 329 -19.98 -3.24 -7.38
C LYS A 329 -19.58 -3.54 -5.95
N PHE A 330 -18.99 -2.54 -5.28
CA PHE A 330 -18.56 -2.64 -3.87
C PHE A 330 -17.79 -3.92 -3.54
N ALA A 331 -16.87 -4.33 -4.43
CA ALA A 331 -16.00 -5.45 -4.18
C ALA A 331 -14.84 -5.04 -3.26
N ARG A 332 -14.43 -5.94 -2.37
CA ARG A 332 -13.28 -5.75 -1.48
C ARG A 332 -11.98 -5.97 -2.26
N SER A 333 -11.04 -5.02 -2.17
CA SER A 333 -9.66 -5.23 -2.64
C SER A 333 -8.81 -5.98 -1.60
N ASN A 334 -7.60 -6.42 -1.98
CA ASN A 334 -6.69 -7.07 -1.03
C ASN A 334 -6.37 -6.24 0.21
N GLN A 335 -6.33 -4.90 0.09
CA GLN A 335 -6.05 -3.98 1.19
C GLN A 335 -7.32 -3.44 1.85
N GLY A 336 -8.51 -3.96 1.52
CA GLY A 336 -9.77 -3.51 2.11
C GLY A 336 -10.32 -2.21 1.52
N THR A 337 -9.75 -1.69 0.43
CA THR A 337 -10.36 -0.58 -0.33
C THR A 337 -11.54 -1.07 -1.17
N SER A 338 -12.43 -0.15 -1.57
CA SER A 338 -13.59 -0.48 -2.39
C SER A 338 -13.29 -0.41 -3.90
N VAL A 339 -13.45 -1.54 -4.59
CA VAL A 339 -13.50 -1.62 -6.05
C VAL A 339 -14.95 -1.45 -6.50
N ASN A 340 -15.24 -0.34 -7.16
CA ASN A 340 -16.59 0.00 -7.60
C ASN A 340 -16.55 0.62 -9.00
N GLN A 341 -17.07 -0.09 -9.99
CA GLN A 341 -17.17 0.34 -11.37
C GLN A 341 -18.46 1.13 -11.62
N LYS A 342 -18.37 2.18 -12.43
CA LYS A 342 -19.48 3.09 -12.76
C LYS A 342 -19.52 3.35 -14.26
N VAL A 343 -20.71 3.21 -14.83
CA VAL A 343 -20.91 3.44 -16.27
C VAL A 343 -20.70 4.93 -16.60
N ILE A 344 -20.04 5.19 -17.73
CA ILE A 344 -19.85 6.55 -18.27
C ILE A 344 -20.57 6.78 -19.61
N VAL A 345 -20.97 5.71 -20.31
CA VAL A 345 -21.70 5.77 -21.58
C VAL A 345 -23.22 5.77 -21.35
N ASN A 346 -23.97 6.31 -22.31
CA ASN A 346 -25.43 6.30 -22.35
C ASN A 346 -25.94 5.32 -23.40
N GLU A 347 -27.21 4.94 -23.26
CA GLU A 347 -27.91 4.17 -24.29
C GLU A 347 -27.95 4.95 -25.61
N GLY A 348 -27.62 4.28 -26.71
CA GLY A 348 -27.52 4.88 -28.04
C GLY A 348 -26.15 5.46 -28.38
N ASP A 349 -25.21 5.54 -27.44
CA ASP A 349 -23.85 6.01 -27.73
C ASP A 349 -23.13 5.03 -28.66
N ARG A 350 -22.46 5.57 -29.68
CA ARG A 350 -21.56 4.79 -30.54
C ARG A 350 -20.19 4.71 -29.90
N VAL A 351 -19.65 3.50 -29.81
CA VAL A 351 -18.35 3.22 -29.18
C VAL A 351 -17.39 2.60 -30.17
N ILE A 352 -16.10 2.90 -30.01
CA ILE A 352 -15.01 2.29 -30.79
C ILE A 352 -14.28 1.23 -29.96
N GLU A 353 -13.58 0.32 -30.64
CA GLU A 353 -12.74 -0.68 -29.98
C GLU A 353 -11.70 0.00 -29.07
N GLY A 354 -11.60 -0.48 -27.83
CA GLY A 354 -10.69 0.04 -26.81
C GLY A 354 -11.21 1.26 -26.04
N GLN A 355 -12.35 1.85 -26.43
CA GLN A 355 -12.95 2.96 -25.68
C GLN A 355 -13.43 2.52 -24.30
N VAL A 356 -13.23 3.36 -23.29
CA VAL A 356 -13.70 3.10 -21.92
C VAL A 356 -15.23 3.21 -21.87
N LEU A 357 -15.88 2.18 -21.33
CA LEU A 357 -17.33 2.07 -21.13
C LEU A 357 -17.74 2.36 -19.69
N ALA A 358 -16.89 1.98 -18.74
CA ALA A 358 -17.09 2.22 -17.31
C ALA A 358 -15.77 2.55 -16.62
N ASP A 359 -15.81 3.56 -15.76
CA ASP A 359 -14.75 3.87 -14.82
C ASP A 359 -14.67 2.82 -13.72
N GLY A 360 -13.47 2.61 -13.19
CA GLY A 360 -13.19 1.79 -12.01
C GLY A 360 -12.94 2.63 -10.74
N PRO A 361 -12.28 2.03 -9.73
CA PRO A 361 -11.84 2.78 -8.55
C PRO A 361 -10.77 3.80 -8.94
N ALA A 362 -10.83 5.02 -8.39
CA ALA A 362 -9.85 6.06 -8.64
C ALA A 362 -9.65 6.40 -10.13
N THR A 363 -10.75 6.44 -10.90
CA THR A 363 -10.74 6.89 -12.31
C THR A 363 -11.92 7.82 -12.61
N GLN A 364 -11.74 8.77 -13.53
CA GLN A 364 -12.81 9.61 -14.09
C GLN A 364 -12.63 9.72 -15.60
N ASN A 365 -13.66 9.37 -16.38
CA ASN A 365 -13.65 9.39 -17.85
C ASN A 365 -12.44 8.66 -18.46
N GLY A 366 -12.04 7.52 -17.87
CA GLY A 366 -10.89 6.74 -18.29
C GLY A 366 -9.53 7.28 -17.85
N GLU A 367 -9.46 8.39 -17.11
CA GLU A 367 -8.21 8.94 -16.55
C GLU A 367 -8.01 8.54 -15.09
N MET A 368 -6.75 8.37 -14.67
CA MET A 368 -6.39 8.17 -13.26
C MET A 368 -6.78 9.37 -12.39
N ALA A 369 -7.57 9.10 -11.35
CA ALA A 369 -8.16 10.08 -10.44
C ALA A 369 -7.91 9.67 -8.97
N LEU A 370 -6.65 9.79 -8.54
CA LEU A 370 -6.15 9.37 -7.22
C LEU A 370 -6.50 10.32 -6.04
N GLY A 371 -7.09 11.49 -6.30
CA GLY A 371 -7.22 12.57 -5.32
C GLY A 371 -8.29 13.59 -5.68
N LYS A 372 -8.09 14.83 -5.24
CA LYS A 372 -9.01 15.96 -5.42
C LYS A 372 -8.25 17.26 -5.71
N ASN A 373 -8.82 18.11 -6.57
CA ASN A 373 -8.33 19.47 -6.76
C ASN A 373 -8.84 20.34 -5.60
N LEU A 374 -7.92 20.80 -4.75
CA LEU A 374 -8.26 21.62 -3.59
C LEU A 374 -7.68 23.03 -3.75
N LEU A 375 -8.45 24.04 -3.34
CA LEU A 375 -7.96 25.42 -3.29
C LEU A 375 -6.98 25.56 -2.11
N VAL A 376 -5.69 25.72 -2.40
CA VAL A 376 -4.61 25.82 -1.43
C VAL A 376 -4.25 27.27 -1.15
N ALA A 377 -3.91 27.58 0.10
CA ALA A 377 -3.12 28.75 0.47
C ALA A 377 -1.77 28.35 1.10
N PHE A 378 -0.68 28.95 0.64
CA PHE A 378 0.64 28.81 1.26
C PHE A 378 0.89 29.92 2.28
N MET A 379 0.53 29.66 3.52
CA MET A 379 0.76 30.56 4.65
C MET A 379 0.86 29.79 5.98
N PRO A 380 1.67 30.22 6.95
CA PRO A 380 1.52 29.77 8.33
C PRO A 380 0.18 30.25 8.90
N TRP A 381 -0.48 29.42 9.70
CA TRP A 381 -1.76 29.79 10.32
C TRP A 381 -1.83 29.29 11.76
N GLU A 382 -1.75 30.22 12.71
CA GLU A 382 -1.88 30.02 14.18
C GLU A 382 -1.10 28.81 14.75
N GLY A 383 0.00 28.42 14.11
CA GLY A 383 0.80 27.26 14.49
C GLY A 383 0.14 25.89 14.22
N HIS A 384 -1.07 25.84 13.68
CA HIS A 384 -1.75 24.58 13.40
C HIS A 384 -1.10 23.82 12.23
N ASN A 385 -0.51 24.51 11.27
CA ASN A 385 0.30 23.91 10.20
C ASN A 385 1.81 23.98 10.48
N TYR A 386 2.22 23.93 11.76
CA TYR A 386 3.63 23.86 12.13
C TYR A 386 4.30 22.59 11.55
N GLU A 387 5.54 22.74 11.07
CA GLU A 387 6.26 21.72 10.30
C GLU A 387 5.45 21.24 9.07
N ASP A 388 5.04 19.97 9.08
CA ASP A 388 4.30 19.29 8.00
C ASP A 388 2.81 19.13 8.30
N ALA A 389 2.31 19.74 9.38
CA ALA A 389 0.90 19.65 9.71
C ALA A 389 0.03 20.35 8.65
N ILE A 390 -1.15 19.80 8.40
CA ILE A 390 -2.09 20.30 7.39
C ILE A 390 -3.38 20.76 8.07
N ILE A 391 -3.88 21.92 7.66
CA ILE A 391 -5.18 22.43 8.06
C ILE A 391 -6.16 22.23 6.91
N LEU A 392 -7.37 21.76 7.21
CA LEU A 392 -8.45 21.58 6.23
C LEU A 392 -9.69 22.37 6.59
N SER A 393 -10.44 22.77 5.56
CA SER A 393 -11.81 23.27 5.69
C SER A 393 -12.77 22.15 6.04
N GLN A 394 -13.70 22.41 6.98
CA GLN A 394 -14.80 21.52 7.32
C GLN A 394 -15.70 21.20 6.11
N ARG A 395 -15.69 22.04 5.07
CA ARG A 395 -16.37 21.78 3.79
C ARG A 395 -16.03 20.39 3.23
N LEU A 396 -14.76 19.98 3.32
CA LEU A 396 -14.29 18.69 2.79
C LEU A 396 -14.91 17.49 3.51
N VAL A 397 -15.30 17.66 4.78
CA VAL A 397 -16.02 16.66 5.59
C VAL A 397 -17.52 16.68 5.32
N GLN A 398 -18.10 17.88 5.16
CA GLN A 398 -19.53 18.07 4.90
C GLN A 398 -19.93 17.53 3.52
N ASP A 399 -19.16 17.87 2.49
CA ASP A 399 -19.42 17.52 1.08
C ASP A 399 -18.88 16.13 0.69
N ASP A 400 -18.31 15.39 1.65
CA ASP A 400 -17.68 14.08 1.46
C ASP A 400 -16.57 14.07 0.39
N VAL A 401 -15.83 15.18 0.24
CA VAL A 401 -14.81 15.37 -0.82
C VAL A 401 -13.70 14.34 -0.72
N LEU A 402 -13.20 14.09 0.49
CA LEU A 402 -12.13 13.13 0.79
C LEU A 402 -12.64 11.86 1.51
N SER A 403 -13.91 11.51 1.29
CA SER A 403 -14.49 10.30 1.89
C SER A 403 -14.19 9.05 1.06
N SER A 404 -13.88 7.95 1.75
CA SER A 404 -13.56 6.65 1.16
C SER A 404 -14.44 5.54 1.76
N ILE A 405 -14.58 4.43 1.03
CA ILE A 405 -15.26 3.22 1.53
C ILE A 405 -14.19 2.14 1.76
N HIS A 406 -14.19 1.59 2.96
CA HIS A 406 -13.35 0.48 3.36
C HIS A 406 -14.24 -0.74 3.64
N ILE A 407 -13.82 -1.91 3.21
CA ILE A 407 -14.58 -3.15 3.35
C ILE A 407 -13.69 -4.17 4.05
N GLU A 408 -14.07 -4.53 5.26
CA GLU A 408 -13.42 -5.57 6.04
C GLU A 408 -14.14 -6.91 5.86
N GLU A 409 -13.34 -7.98 5.85
CA GLU A 409 -13.83 -9.36 5.79
C GLU A 409 -13.54 -10.02 7.14
N HIS A 410 -14.60 -10.39 7.84
CA HIS A 410 -14.51 -11.15 9.08
C HIS A 410 -14.88 -12.59 8.81
N GLU A 411 -14.03 -13.51 9.23
CA GLU A 411 -14.20 -14.95 8.99
C GLU A 411 -14.23 -15.70 10.32
N VAL A 412 -15.18 -16.63 10.44
CA VAL A 412 -15.19 -17.63 11.51
C VAL A 412 -15.61 -18.98 10.96
N ASP A 413 -15.02 -20.02 11.52
CA ASP A 413 -15.34 -21.41 11.20
C ASP A 413 -15.85 -22.16 12.43
N ALA A 414 -16.63 -23.20 12.16
CA ALA A 414 -17.07 -24.20 13.12
C ALA A 414 -16.36 -25.53 12.84
N ARG A 415 -15.65 -26.04 13.85
CA ARG A 415 -14.78 -27.21 13.72
C ARG A 415 -15.17 -28.37 14.64
N ASP A 416 -14.72 -29.56 14.28
CA ASP A 416 -14.73 -30.71 15.16
C ASP A 416 -13.68 -30.55 16.27
N THR A 417 -14.12 -30.50 17.53
CA THR A 417 -13.24 -30.51 18.70
C THR A 417 -13.20 -31.89 19.37
N LYS A 418 -12.30 -32.07 20.34
CA LYS A 418 -12.23 -33.32 21.13
C LYS A 418 -13.51 -33.60 21.94
N LEU A 419 -14.23 -32.55 22.33
CA LEU A 419 -15.41 -32.64 23.19
C LEU A 419 -16.73 -32.63 22.40
N GLY A 420 -16.67 -32.41 21.10
CA GLY A 420 -17.82 -32.32 20.20
C GLY A 420 -17.60 -31.29 19.09
N PRO A 421 -18.49 -31.24 18.08
CA PRO A 421 -18.44 -30.20 17.06
C PRO A 421 -18.80 -28.83 17.66
N GLU A 422 -18.17 -27.78 17.17
CA GLU A 422 -18.66 -26.41 17.36
C GLU A 422 -19.92 -26.19 16.52
N GLU A 423 -20.84 -25.38 17.04
CA GLU A 423 -22.12 -25.09 16.37
C GLU A 423 -22.25 -23.58 16.15
N ILE A 424 -22.63 -23.18 14.93
CA ILE A 424 -23.09 -21.82 14.64
C ILE A 424 -24.57 -21.77 14.96
N THR A 425 -24.95 -20.93 15.92
CA THR A 425 -26.32 -20.88 16.45
C THR A 425 -26.64 -19.52 17.04
N ARG A 426 -27.94 -19.16 17.03
CA ARG A 426 -28.49 -18.02 17.74
C ARG A 426 -28.59 -18.26 19.26
N ASP A 427 -28.60 -19.52 19.70
CA ASP A 427 -28.73 -19.92 21.10
C ASP A 427 -27.39 -19.78 21.85
N ILE A 428 -27.06 -18.56 22.25
CA ILE A 428 -25.80 -18.21 22.93
C ILE A 428 -26.06 -18.03 24.43
N PRO A 429 -25.35 -18.76 25.32
CA PRO A 429 -25.58 -18.67 26.76
C PRO A 429 -25.19 -17.29 27.30
N ASN A 430 -25.96 -16.79 28.27
CA ASN A 430 -25.70 -15.54 29.00
C ASN A 430 -25.68 -14.26 28.13
N VAL A 431 -26.28 -14.29 26.94
CA VAL A 431 -26.46 -13.12 26.06
C VAL A 431 -27.91 -12.68 26.06
N SER A 432 -28.18 -11.37 26.14
CA SER A 432 -29.54 -10.84 26.14
C SER A 432 -30.18 -10.89 24.74
N GLU A 433 -31.51 -10.99 24.67
CA GLU A 433 -32.23 -10.99 23.38
C GLU A 433 -32.02 -9.70 22.57
N GLU A 434 -31.76 -8.57 23.25
CA GLU A 434 -31.50 -7.28 22.60
C GLU A 434 -30.23 -7.32 21.75
N VAL A 435 -29.15 -7.93 22.25
CA VAL A 435 -27.89 -8.10 21.51
C VAL A 435 -28.05 -9.07 20.33
N LEU A 436 -28.99 -10.01 20.43
CA LEU A 436 -29.28 -10.98 19.38
C LEU A 436 -30.29 -10.46 18.33
N ALA A 437 -30.80 -9.23 18.48
CA ALA A 437 -31.89 -8.71 17.66
C ALA A 437 -31.54 -8.60 16.16
N ASP A 438 -30.27 -8.33 15.84
CA ASP A 438 -29.79 -8.20 14.46
C ASP A 438 -29.33 -9.53 13.83
N LEU A 439 -29.22 -10.60 14.63
CA LEU A 439 -28.92 -11.94 14.11
C LEU A 439 -30.15 -12.55 13.43
N ASP A 440 -29.93 -13.43 12.47
CA ASP A 440 -30.94 -14.28 11.88
C ASP A 440 -31.25 -15.51 12.77
N GLU A 441 -32.06 -16.44 12.28
CA GLU A 441 -32.43 -17.68 12.99
C GLU A 441 -31.25 -18.66 13.16
N ARG A 442 -30.20 -18.54 12.34
CA ARG A 442 -28.98 -19.34 12.41
C ARG A 442 -27.94 -18.73 13.35
N GLY A 443 -28.14 -17.49 13.79
CA GLY A 443 -27.16 -16.75 14.59
C GLY A 443 -26.18 -15.94 13.76
N ILE A 444 -26.48 -15.66 12.49
CA ILE A 444 -25.63 -14.86 11.61
C ILE A 444 -26.24 -13.46 11.42
N ILE A 445 -25.43 -12.42 11.46
CA ILE A 445 -25.87 -11.04 11.30
C ILE A 445 -26.59 -10.80 9.97
N ARG A 446 -27.70 -10.06 10.00
CA ARG A 446 -28.47 -9.73 8.79
C ARG A 446 -27.78 -8.69 7.92
N ILE A 447 -27.90 -8.83 6.60
CA ILE A 447 -27.42 -7.84 5.63
C ILE A 447 -28.18 -6.52 5.85
N GLY A 448 -27.42 -5.43 5.94
CA GLY A 448 -27.94 -4.09 6.18
C GLY A 448 -27.99 -3.68 7.65
N ALA A 449 -27.64 -4.56 8.59
CA ALA A 449 -27.44 -4.16 9.99
C ALA A 449 -26.25 -3.18 10.11
N GLU A 450 -26.42 -2.18 10.97
CA GLU A 450 -25.33 -1.32 11.41
C GLU A 450 -24.71 -1.96 12.65
N VAL A 451 -23.39 -2.12 12.65
CA VAL A 451 -22.66 -2.81 13.70
C VAL A 451 -21.59 -1.91 14.27
N VAL A 452 -21.36 -2.05 15.57
CA VAL A 452 -20.32 -1.36 16.34
C VAL A 452 -19.40 -2.36 17.03
N ALA A 453 -18.25 -1.88 17.50
CA ALA A 453 -17.29 -2.69 18.25
C ALA A 453 -17.96 -3.48 19.40
N GLY A 454 -17.75 -4.79 19.41
CA GLY A 454 -18.32 -5.71 20.40
C GLY A 454 -19.60 -6.43 19.97
N ASP A 455 -20.29 -5.95 18.93
CA ASP A 455 -21.50 -6.62 18.40
C ASP A 455 -21.16 -8.01 17.85
N ILE A 456 -22.13 -8.93 17.94
CA ILE A 456 -21.98 -10.29 17.46
C ILE A 456 -22.27 -10.33 15.95
N LEU A 457 -21.28 -10.76 15.16
CA LEU A 457 -21.44 -11.00 13.73
C LEU A 457 -21.93 -12.41 13.43
N VAL A 458 -21.37 -13.40 14.14
CA VAL A 458 -21.74 -14.81 13.99
C VAL A 458 -21.70 -15.47 15.36
N GLY A 459 -22.86 -15.91 15.82
CA GLY A 459 -23.03 -16.69 17.04
C GLY A 459 -22.38 -18.05 16.91
N LYS A 460 -21.39 -18.33 17.75
CA LYS A 460 -20.69 -19.63 17.77
C LYS A 460 -20.53 -20.12 19.20
N VAL A 461 -20.82 -21.40 19.40
CA VAL A 461 -20.67 -22.07 20.69
C VAL A 461 -19.73 -23.27 20.57
N THR A 462 -18.82 -23.39 21.54
CA THR A 462 -17.85 -24.49 21.62
C THR A 462 -18.15 -25.36 22.85
N PRO A 463 -18.24 -26.69 22.73
CA PRO A 463 -18.43 -27.58 23.89
C PRO A 463 -17.33 -27.44 24.96
N LYS A 464 -17.72 -27.33 26.23
CA LYS A 464 -16.85 -27.21 27.41
C LYS A 464 -16.93 -28.47 28.27
N GLY A 465 -15.80 -28.96 28.77
CA GLY A 465 -15.76 -30.14 29.64
C GLY A 465 -16.09 -29.82 31.11
N GLU A 466 -16.59 -30.81 31.85
CA GLU A 466 -17.04 -30.66 33.25
C GLU A 466 -15.90 -30.25 34.22
N THR A 467 -14.65 -30.57 33.89
CA THR A 467 -13.45 -30.26 34.71
C THR A 467 -12.96 -28.81 34.60
N GLU A 468 -13.46 -28.03 33.64
CA GLU A 468 -13.01 -26.65 33.40
C GLU A 468 -13.84 -25.58 34.14
N LEU A 469 -14.79 -25.98 34.99
CA LEU A 469 -15.56 -25.05 35.82
C LEU A 469 -14.77 -24.71 37.08
N THR A 470 -14.57 -23.41 37.33
CA THR A 470 -14.00 -22.96 38.59
C THR A 470 -14.94 -23.34 39.75
N PRO A 471 -14.44 -23.50 40.98
CA PRO A 471 -15.28 -23.75 42.15
C PRO A 471 -16.42 -22.72 42.30
N GLU A 472 -16.16 -21.46 41.97
CA GLU A 472 -17.11 -20.34 41.99
C GLU A 472 -18.20 -20.51 40.93
N GLU A 473 -17.83 -20.82 39.68
CA GLU A 473 -18.79 -21.10 38.59
C GLU A 473 -19.68 -22.31 38.95
N ARG A 474 -19.09 -23.34 39.56
CA ARG A 474 -19.80 -24.54 40.01
C ARG A 474 -20.81 -24.22 41.12
N LEU A 475 -20.42 -23.36 42.06
CA LEU A 475 -21.30 -22.89 43.13
C LEU A 475 -22.44 -22.03 42.57
N LEU A 476 -22.14 -21.07 41.68
CA LEU A 476 -23.15 -20.25 41.01
C LEU A 476 -24.19 -21.12 40.30
N ARG A 477 -23.75 -22.15 39.56
CA ARG A 477 -24.63 -23.10 38.89
C ARG A 477 -25.52 -23.88 39.88
N ALA A 478 -24.97 -24.28 41.02
CA ALA A 478 -25.73 -24.96 42.07
C ALA A 478 -26.78 -24.05 42.72
N ILE A 479 -26.48 -22.76 42.86
CA ILE A 479 -27.40 -21.75 43.44
C ILE A 479 -28.53 -21.41 42.45
N PHE A 480 -28.20 -21.13 41.19
CA PHE A 480 -29.17 -20.65 40.20
C PHE A 480 -29.91 -21.77 39.47
N GLY A 481 -29.49 -23.03 39.64
CA GLY A 481 -30.15 -24.19 39.03
C GLY A 481 -30.08 -24.18 37.50
N GLU A 482 -29.12 -23.46 36.92
CA GLU A 482 -28.95 -23.31 35.48
C GLU A 482 -28.56 -24.64 34.84
N LYS A 483 -29.54 -25.29 34.21
CA LYS A 483 -29.35 -26.41 33.27
C LYS A 483 -28.87 -25.92 31.91
N ALA A 484 -27.97 -24.94 31.86
CA ALA A 484 -27.42 -24.45 30.60
C ALA A 484 -26.60 -25.58 29.92
N ARG A 485 -26.70 -25.65 28.59
CA ARG A 485 -25.85 -26.49 27.74
C ARG A 485 -24.38 -26.20 28.07
N GLU A 486 -23.56 -27.24 28.09
CA GLU A 486 -22.13 -27.18 28.44
C GLU A 486 -21.32 -26.59 27.29
N VAL A 487 -21.57 -25.32 26.98
CA VAL A 487 -20.95 -24.64 25.85
C VAL A 487 -20.44 -23.27 26.26
N ARG A 488 -19.36 -22.84 25.62
CA ARG A 488 -18.72 -21.53 25.79
C ARG A 488 -19.02 -20.67 24.57
N ASP A 489 -19.33 -19.39 24.80
CA ASP A 489 -19.39 -18.38 23.74
C ASP A 489 -18.00 -18.18 23.11
N THR A 490 -17.90 -18.54 21.83
CA THR A 490 -16.73 -18.32 20.96
C THR A 490 -17.14 -17.56 19.69
N SER A 491 -18.22 -16.77 19.80
CA SER A 491 -18.80 -16.00 18.71
C SER A 491 -17.82 -15.00 18.10
N LEU A 492 -17.97 -14.78 16.79
CA LEU A 492 -17.27 -13.73 16.08
C LEU A 492 -17.88 -12.38 16.44
N LYS A 493 -17.05 -11.47 16.97
CA LYS A 493 -17.47 -10.12 17.37
C LYS A 493 -16.73 -9.08 16.54
N VAL A 494 -17.37 -7.93 16.33
CA VAL A 494 -16.74 -6.79 15.66
C VAL A 494 -15.52 -6.31 16.46
N PRO A 495 -14.34 -6.18 15.83
CA PRO A 495 -13.15 -5.69 16.51
C PRO A 495 -13.28 -4.27 17.08
N HIS A 496 -12.39 -3.92 18.01
CA HIS A 496 -12.34 -2.58 18.59
C HIS A 496 -12.02 -1.52 17.53
N GLY A 497 -12.76 -0.41 17.56
CA GLY A 497 -12.56 0.73 16.65
C GLY A 497 -13.17 0.53 15.27
N GLU A 498 -13.86 -0.58 15.02
CA GLU A 498 -14.59 -0.80 13.78
C GLU A 498 -16.08 -0.48 13.96
N ILE A 499 -16.62 0.23 12.98
CA ILE A 499 -18.05 0.52 12.84
C ILE A 499 -18.40 0.39 11.36
N GLY A 500 -19.60 -0.06 11.04
CA GLY A 500 -19.99 -0.14 9.63
C GLY A 500 -21.32 -0.80 9.41
N LYS A 501 -21.61 -1.05 8.13
CA LYS A 501 -22.82 -1.73 7.69
C LYS A 501 -22.47 -3.06 7.06
N VAL A 502 -23.20 -4.11 7.42
CA VAL A 502 -23.05 -5.42 6.79
C VAL A 502 -23.56 -5.33 5.35
N ILE A 503 -22.68 -5.56 4.37
CA ILE A 503 -23.02 -5.50 2.94
C ILE A 503 -23.18 -6.88 2.30
N GLY A 504 -22.64 -7.92 2.93
CA GLY A 504 -22.70 -9.27 2.39
C GLY A 504 -22.32 -10.31 3.43
N VAL A 505 -22.91 -11.48 3.28
CA VAL A 505 -22.59 -12.68 4.06
C VAL A 505 -22.41 -13.82 3.07
N ARG A 506 -21.33 -14.59 3.22
CA ARG A 506 -21.11 -15.84 2.49
C ARG A 506 -20.97 -16.97 3.49
N VAL A 507 -21.78 -18.01 3.30
CA VAL A 507 -21.74 -19.24 4.10
C VAL A 507 -21.24 -20.34 3.18
N PHE A 508 -20.32 -21.15 3.68
CA PHE A 508 -19.87 -22.37 3.04
C PHE A 508 -20.13 -23.52 3.98
N ASP A 509 -20.72 -24.59 3.45
CA ASP A 509 -21.17 -25.72 4.25
C ASP A 509 -20.69 -27.05 3.65
N ARG A 510 -20.06 -27.87 4.48
CA ARG A 510 -19.60 -29.20 4.07
C ARG A 510 -20.76 -30.08 3.62
N GLU A 511 -21.93 -29.95 4.24
CA GLU A 511 -23.11 -30.75 3.91
C GLU A 511 -23.69 -30.37 2.54
N GLU A 512 -23.52 -29.11 2.10
CA GLU A 512 -23.93 -28.63 0.79
C GLU A 512 -22.93 -28.96 -0.33
N GLY A 513 -21.80 -29.60 0.02
CA GLY A 513 -20.78 -30.05 -0.91
C GLY A 513 -19.64 -29.05 -1.14
N ASP A 514 -19.52 -28.01 -0.30
CA ASP A 514 -18.41 -27.07 -0.38
C ASP A 514 -17.08 -27.70 0.06
N GLU A 515 -16.00 -27.37 -0.65
CA GLU A 515 -14.65 -27.81 -0.29
C GLU A 515 -14.11 -27.02 0.91
N LEU A 516 -14.20 -27.60 2.10
CA LEU A 516 -13.69 -27.02 3.35
C LEU A 516 -12.43 -27.74 3.87
N PRO A 517 -11.57 -27.05 4.64
CA PRO A 517 -10.43 -27.69 5.30
C PRO A 517 -10.84 -28.89 6.16
N PRO A 518 -9.98 -29.91 6.32
CA PRO A 518 -10.29 -31.07 7.17
C PRO A 518 -10.68 -30.65 8.60
N GLY A 519 -11.79 -31.19 9.10
CA GLY A 519 -12.33 -30.86 10.42
C GLY A 519 -13.15 -29.57 10.52
N VAL A 520 -13.28 -28.79 9.44
CA VAL A 520 -14.20 -27.62 9.38
C VAL A 520 -15.56 -28.03 8.80
N ASN A 521 -16.64 -27.86 9.55
CA ASN A 521 -17.99 -28.22 9.12
C ASN A 521 -18.68 -27.07 8.38
N GLN A 522 -18.53 -25.85 8.89
CA GLN A 522 -19.12 -24.66 8.31
C GLN A 522 -18.14 -23.48 8.40
N LEU A 523 -18.15 -22.60 7.40
CA LEU A 523 -17.34 -21.39 7.33
C LEU A 523 -18.25 -20.21 6.97
N VAL A 524 -18.23 -19.15 7.78
CA VAL A 524 -19.02 -17.94 7.54
C VAL A 524 -18.10 -16.74 7.38
N ARG A 525 -18.30 -16.00 6.30
CA ARG A 525 -17.66 -14.71 6.02
C ARG A 525 -18.67 -13.59 6.05
N VAL A 526 -18.37 -12.55 6.81
CA VAL A 526 -19.18 -11.34 6.92
C VAL A 526 -18.39 -10.16 6.39
N TYR A 527 -18.97 -9.42 5.46
CA TYR A 527 -18.38 -8.22 4.86
C TYR A 527 -19.00 -6.98 5.49
N VAL A 528 -18.18 -6.20 6.19
CA VAL A 528 -18.58 -4.96 6.84
C VAL A 528 -17.98 -3.78 6.07
N ALA A 529 -18.83 -2.89 5.58
CA ALA A 529 -18.40 -1.69 4.87
C ALA A 529 -18.48 -0.46 5.78
N GLN A 530 -17.39 0.29 5.86
CA GLN A 530 -17.29 1.54 6.58
C GLN A 530 -17.10 2.71 5.61
N LYS A 531 -17.95 3.74 5.74
CA LYS A 531 -17.73 5.03 5.09
C LYS A 531 -16.84 5.88 5.99
N ARG A 532 -15.59 6.08 5.60
CA ARG A 532 -14.61 6.86 6.36
C ARG A 532 -14.51 8.27 5.79
N LYS A 533 -14.97 9.24 6.57
CA LYS A 533 -14.70 10.66 6.31
C LYS A 533 -13.23 10.97 6.57
N ILE A 534 -12.79 12.16 6.17
CA ILE A 534 -11.46 12.64 6.55
C ILE A 534 -11.49 13.14 8.00
N THR A 535 -10.49 12.79 8.79
CA THR A 535 -10.41 13.14 10.22
C THR A 535 -9.02 13.66 10.60
N ASP A 536 -8.94 14.36 11.74
CA ASP A 536 -7.66 14.76 12.32
C ASP A 536 -6.77 13.53 12.54
N GLY A 537 -5.51 13.61 12.12
CA GLY A 537 -4.54 12.51 12.14
C GLY A 537 -4.42 11.70 10.84
N ASP A 538 -5.39 11.79 9.93
CA ASP A 538 -5.27 11.18 8.61
C ASP A 538 -4.12 11.83 7.82
N LYS A 539 -3.43 11.01 7.01
CA LYS A 539 -2.29 11.46 6.22
C LYS A 539 -2.72 11.87 4.81
N LEU A 540 -2.33 13.07 4.42
CA LEU A 540 -2.47 13.58 3.06
C LEU A 540 -1.10 13.79 2.41
N ALA A 541 -1.07 13.78 1.08
CA ALA A 541 0.11 14.14 0.30
C ALA A 541 -0.26 14.76 -1.04
N GLY A 542 0.63 15.56 -1.59
CA GLY A 542 0.62 15.93 -3.01
C GLY A 542 1.50 14.98 -3.84
N ARG A 543 1.59 15.24 -5.14
CA ARG A 543 2.40 14.44 -6.08
C ARG A 543 3.90 14.73 -5.98
N HIS A 544 4.27 15.85 -5.36
CA HIS A 544 5.63 16.38 -5.27
C HIS A 544 6.37 15.96 -3.99
N GLY A 545 5.94 14.87 -3.35
CA GLY A 545 6.56 14.38 -2.11
C GLY A 545 6.28 15.21 -0.84
N ASN A 546 5.47 16.26 -0.95
CA ASN A 546 4.90 16.99 0.19
C ASN A 546 3.85 16.10 0.88
N LYS A 547 4.01 15.88 2.18
CA LYS A 547 3.16 14.97 2.97
C LYS A 547 3.00 15.52 4.38
N GLY A 548 1.83 15.28 4.96
CA GLY A 548 1.47 15.80 6.26
C GLY A 548 0.32 15.04 6.89
N VAL A 549 0.17 15.19 8.20
CA VAL A 549 -1.03 14.75 8.92
C VAL A 549 -1.94 15.93 9.15
N ILE A 550 -3.25 15.69 9.11
CA ILE A 550 -4.22 16.74 9.41
C ILE A 550 -4.15 17.02 10.90
N SER A 551 -3.81 18.25 11.26
CA SER A 551 -3.76 18.68 12.67
C SER A 551 -5.07 19.31 13.12
N LYS A 552 -5.77 19.95 12.19
CA LYS A 552 -7.01 20.66 12.48
C LYS A 552 -7.91 20.75 11.25
N ILE A 553 -9.16 20.36 11.45
CA ILE A 553 -10.26 20.73 10.55
C ILE A 553 -10.96 21.97 11.12
N LEU A 554 -10.88 23.10 10.42
CA LEU A 554 -11.48 24.37 10.84
C LEU A 554 -12.89 24.53 10.28
N PRO A 555 -13.81 25.19 11.02
CA PRO A 555 -15.07 25.67 10.46
C PRO A 555 -14.84 26.50 9.19
N ILE A 556 -15.81 26.51 8.27
CA ILE A 556 -15.67 27.16 6.96
C ILE A 556 -15.46 28.66 7.12
N GLU A 557 -16.16 29.27 8.07
CA GLU A 557 -16.09 30.68 8.43
C GLU A 557 -14.75 31.12 9.03
N ASP A 558 -13.99 30.19 9.64
CA ASP A 558 -12.67 30.46 10.22
C ASP A 558 -11.56 30.41 9.16
N MET A 559 -11.83 29.82 7.99
CA MET A 559 -10.84 29.68 6.93
C MET A 559 -10.52 31.04 6.29
N PRO A 560 -9.25 31.30 5.94
CA PRO A 560 -8.92 32.40 5.05
C PRO A 560 -9.72 32.33 3.76
N PHE A 561 -10.24 33.47 3.29
CA PHE A 561 -11.10 33.53 2.13
C PHE A 561 -10.68 34.63 1.15
N LEU A 562 -11.00 34.43 -0.14
CA LEU A 562 -10.74 35.36 -1.24
C LEU A 562 -11.69 36.57 -1.19
N GLU A 563 -11.39 37.62 -1.97
CA GLU A 563 -12.24 38.82 -2.08
C GLU A 563 -13.69 38.52 -2.48
N ASP A 564 -13.93 37.44 -3.23
CA ASP A 564 -15.27 36.99 -3.65
C ASP A 564 -16.01 36.17 -2.56
N GLY A 565 -15.42 35.99 -1.38
CA GLY A 565 -15.96 35.22 -0.27
C GLY A 565 -15.65 33.73 -0.32
N THR A 566 -14.90 33.24 -1.33
CA THR A 566 -14.56 31.82 -1.44
C THR A 566 -13.51 31.43 -0.39
N PRO A 567 -13.82 30.53 0.56
CA PRO A 567 -12.84 30.03 1.52
C PRO A 567 -11.85 29.08 0.85
N VAL A 568 -10.60 29.09 1.31
CA VAL A 568 -9.62 28.08 0.88
C VAL A 568 -9.96 26.71 1.50
N ASP A 569 -9.58 25.63 0.81
CA ASP A 569 -9.89 24.27 1.23
C ASP A 569 -8.81 23.70 2.16
N ILE A 570 -7.55 24.09 1.92
CA ILE A 570 -6.37 23.55 2.59
C ILE A 570 -5.32 24.64 2.78
N ILE A 571 -4.66 24.66 3.93
CA ILE A 571 -3.56 25.58 4.22
C ILE A 571 -2.29 24.79 4.43
N LEU A 572 -1.28 25.08 3.60
CA LEU A 572 0.04 24.45 3.65
C LEU A 572 1.09 25.44 4.14
N ASN A 573 2.06 24.94 4.89
CA ASN A 573 3.16 25.76 5.38
C ASN A 573 4.19 26.03 4.27
N PRO A 574 4.49 27.30 3.92
CA PRO A 574 5.44 27.61 2.86
C PRO A 574 6.89 27.26 3.23
N LEU A 575 7.24 27.15 4.51
CA LEU A 575 8.63 26.90 4.96
C LEU A 575 9.15 25.52 4.53
N GLY A 576 8.24 24.57 4.32
CA GLY A 576 8.58 23.23 3.84
C GLY A 576 9.02 23.18 2.38
N VAL A 577 8.68 24.19 1.55
CA VAL A 577 8.94 24.12 0.10
C VAL A 577 10.42 24.35 -0.24
N PRO A 578 11.09 25.45 0.19
CA PRO A 578 12.47 25.71 -0.22
C PRO A 578 13.46 24.72 0.38
N SER A 579 13.23 24.26 1.62
CA SER A 579 14.13 23.32 2.29
C SER A 579 14.10 21.92 1.68
N ARG A 580 13.03 21.58 0.96
CA ARG A 580 12.81 20.27 0.33
C ARG A 580 13.09 20.26 -1.16
N MET A 581 13.37 21.42 -1.75
CA MET A 581 13.65 21.58 -3.18
C MET A 581 12.58 20.91 -4.05
N ASN A 582 11.31 21.13 -3.73
CA ASN A 582 10.17 20.67 -4.54
C ASN A 582 9.22 21.83 -4.94
N PRO A 583 9.73 22.85 -5.64
CA PRO A 583 8.93 23.96 -6.16
C PRO A 583 7.91 23.54 -7.24
N GLY A 584 7.96 22.32 -7.76
CA GLY A 584 6.95 21.81 -8.71
C GLY A 584 5.52 21.96 -8.16
N GLN A 585 5.32 21.81 -6.85
CA GLN A 585 4.02 22.03 -6.20
C GLN A 585 3.53 23.49 -6.26
N VAL A 586 4.44 24.46 -6.35
CA VAL A 586 4.11 25.88 -6.51
C VAL A 586 3.70 26.16 -7.95
N LEU A 587 4.42 25.59 -8.91
CA LEU A 587 4.05 25.65 -10.33
C LEU A 587 2.70 24.96 -10.56
N GLU A 588 2.43 23.84 -9.88
CA GLU A 588 1.15 23.14 -9.91
C GLU A 588 0.00 24.03 -9.46
N ILE A 589 0.12 24.78 -8.35
CA ILE A 589 -0.97 25.67 -7.91
C ILE A 589 -1.24 26.80 -8.89
N HIS A 590 -0.20 27.35 -9.52
CA HIS A 590 -0.35 28.40 -10.51
C HIS A 590 -1.06 27.88 -11.76
N LEU A 591 -0.59 26.76 -12.32
CA LEU A 591 -1.25 26.13 -13.46
C LEU A 591 -2.65 25.62 -13.11
N GLY A 592 -2.87 25.14 -11.89
CA GLY A 592 -4.18 24.71 -11.40
C GLY A 592 -5.17 25.87 -11.28
N TRP A 593 -4.71 27.04 -10.84
CA TRP A 593 -5.53 28.26 -10.88
C TRP A 593 -5.87 28.66 -12.31
N LEU A 594 -4.88 28.65 -13.22
CA LEU A 594 -5.07 28.93 -14.63
C LEU A 594 -6.10 27.98 -15.26
N ALA A 595 -5.98 26.67 -15.04
CA ALA A 595 -6.90 25.65 -15.54
C ALA A 595 -8.32 25.81 -14.97
N SER A 596 -8.43 26.16 -13.69
CA SER A 596 -9.72 26.42 -13.04
C SER A 596 -10.44 27.64 -13.62
N ARG A 597 -9.71 28.71 -13.94
CA ARG A 597 -10.29 29.97 -14.47
C ARG A 597 -10.35 30.06 -15.98
N GLY A 598 -9.48 29.36 -16.71
CA GLY A 598 -9.30 29.53 -18.16
C GLY A 598 -8.54 30.81 -18.51
N TRP A 599 -8.12 30.91 -19.77
CA TRP A 599 -7.40 32.06 -20.33
C TRP A 599 -7.68 32.24 -21.82
N ASP A 600 -7.40 33.44 -22.33
CA ASP A 600 -7.42 33.75 -23.77
C ASP A 600 -6.24 34.67 -24.13
N VAL A 601 -5.32 34.14 -24.92
CA VAL A 601 -4.10 34.80 -25.40
C VAL A 601 -3.94 34.74 -26.92
N SER A 602 -5.02 34.39 -27.64
CA SER A 602 -5.04 34.24 -29.11
C SER A 602 -4.57 35.47 -29.89
N GLY A 603 -4.67 36.66 -29.27
CA GLY A 603 -4.26 37.95 -29.87
C GLY A 603 -2.87 38.44 -29.50
N LEU A 604 -2.08 37.70 -28.72
CA LEU A 604 -0.74 38.13 -28.28
C LEU A 604 0.34 37.74 -29.29
N ALA A 605 1.29 38.65 -29.51
CA ALA A 605 2.44 38.44 -30.40
C ALA A 605 3.74 38.11 -29.63
N ASP A 606 3.68 38.10 -28.29
CA ASP A 606 4.80 37.81 -27.42
C ASP A 606 5.39 36.41 -27.67
N GLU A 607 6.71 36.28 -27.55
CA GLU A 607 7.45 35.05 -27.86
C GLU A 607 6.95 33.84 -27.04
N TRP A 608 6.67 34.03 -25.75
CA TRP A 608 6.14 33.00 -24.87
C TRP A 608 4.73 32.51 -25.29
N ALA A 609 3.93 33.35 -25.95
CA ALA A 609 2.58 32.99 -26.40
C ALA A 609 2.59 32.22 -27.73
N GLN A 610 3.65 32.34 -28.53
CA GLN A 610 3.74 31.69 -29.84
C GLN A 610 3.74 30.16 -29.70
N ARG A 611 4.45 29.59 -28.72
CA ARG A 611 4.43 28.14 -28.47
C ARG A 611 3.03 27.66 -28.10
N LEU A 612 2.30 28.40 -27.26
CA LEU A 612 0.93 28.07 -26.87
C LEU A 612 -0.01 28.06 -28.07
N GLN A 613 0.13 28.99 -29.02
CA GLN A 613 -0.64 29.01 -30.26
C GLN A 613 -0.32 27.80 -31.15
N VAL A 614 0.96 27.41 -31.27
CA VAL A 614 1.39 26.26 -32.07
C VAL A 614 0.78 24.94 -31.54
N ILE A 615 0.69 24.79 -30.22
CA ILE A 615 0.09 23.60 -29.60
C ILE A 615 -1.44 23.69 -29.43
N GLY A 616 -2.07 24.81 -29.83
CA GLY A 616 -3.51 25.02 -29.71
C GLY A 616 -4.01 25.24 -28.27
N ALA A 617 -3.17 25.79 -27.40
CA ALA A 617 -3.46 26.11 -26.00
C ALA A 617 -3.58 27.64 -25.75
N ASP A 618 -3.84 28.42 -26.79
CA ASP A 618 -4.00 29.87 -26.73
C ASP A 618 -5.36 30.32 -26.19
N GLN A 619 -6.39 29.47 -26.26
CA GLN A 619 -7.70 29.71 -25.65
C GLN A 619 -8.17 28.47 -24.87
N VAL A 620 -8.35 28.61 -23.56
CA VAL A 620 -8.75 27.53 -22.67
C VAL A 620 -9.94 27.95 -21.82
N ALA A 621 -11.00 27.14 -21.83
CA ALA A 621 -12.20 27.39 -21.05
C ALA A 621 -11.97 27.11 -19.55
N PRO A 622 -12.72 27.76 -18.64
CA PRO A 622 -12.63 27.47 -17.20
C PRO A 622 -12.93 26.00 -16.88
N GLY A 623 -12.16 25.39 -15.98
CA GLY A 623 -12.33 24.00 -15.53
C GLY A 623 -11.85 22.95 -16.53
N THR A 624 -11.00 23.33 -17.48
CA THR A 624 -10.42 22.40 -18.46
C THR A 624 -9.20 21.70 -17.85
N ASN A 625 -9.16 20.37 -17.90
CA ASN A 625 -7.95 19.63 -17.53
C ASN A 625 -6.85 19.90 -18.55
N VAL A 626 -5.65 20.20 -18.07
CA VAL A 626 -4.46 20.48 -18.88
C VAL A 626 -3.37 19.46 -18.59
N ALA A 627 -2.50 19.20 -19.56
CA ALA A 627 -1.38 18.29 -19.41
C ALA A 627 -0.05 19.05 -19.51
N THR A 628 0.82 18.83 -18.52
CA THR A 628 2.22 19.29 -18.53
C THR A 628 3.12 18.04 -18.46
N PRO A 629 3.53 17.49 -19.62
CA PRO A 629 4.35 16.29 -19.65
C PRO A 629 5.71 16.51 -18.97
N VAL A 630 6.19 15.46 -18.30
CA VAL A 630 7.50 15.44 -17.64
C VAL A 630 8.64 15.77 -18.63
N PHE A 631 9.47 16.76 -18.28
CA PHE A 631 10.58 17.30 -19.09
C PHE A 631 10.19 18.03 -20.41
N ASP A 632 8.90 18.24 -20.71
CA ASP A 632 8.42 18.97 -21.91
C ASP A 632 7.22 19.89 -21.61
N GLY A 633 7.03 20.18 -20.32
CA GLY A 633 5.84 20.84 -19.79
C GLY A 633 5.69 22.33 -20.11
N ALA A 634 4.82 22.97 -19.33
CA ALA A 634 4.65 24.42 -19.33
C ALA A 634 5.92 25.10 -18.79
N ARG A 635 6.36 26.17 -19.46
CA ARG A 635 7.56 26.94 -19.09
C ARG A 635 7.23 28.06 -18.09
N GLU A 636 8.23 28.53 -17.36
CA GLU A 636 8.05 29.56 -16.32
C GLU A 636 7.54 30.89 -16.88
N ASP A 637 8.04 31.30 -18.06
CA ASP A 637 7.64 32.51 -18.77
C ASP A 637 6.20 32.41 -19.31
N GLU A 638 5.81 31.24 -19.83
CA GLU A 638 4.43 30.93 -20.22
C GLU A 638 3.48 31.06 -19.03
N LEU A 639 3.82 30.46 -17.87
CA LEU A 639 3.00 30.53 -16.67
C LEU A 639 2.86 31.97 -16.15
N ALA A 640 3.97 32.72 -16.09
CA ALA A 640 3.98 34.11 -15.64
C ALA A 640 3.16 35.03 -16.58
N GLY A 641 3.23 34.79 -17.89
CA GLY A 641 2.41 35.47 -18.89
C GLY A 641 0.92 35.15 -18.73
N LEU A 642 0.58 33.86 -18.65
CA LEU A 642 -0.81 33.39 -18.54
C LEU A 642 -1.54 33.93 -17.29
N LEU A 643 -0.84 34.09 -16.16
CA LEU A 643 -1.43 34.65 -14.93
C LEU A 643 -1.99 36.06 -15.14
N GLN A 644 -1.46 36.83 -16.10
CA GLN A 644 -1.96 38.16 -16.46
C GLN A 644 -3.21 38.15 -17.35
N HIS A 645 -3.52 37.00 -17.95
CA HIS A 645 -4.56 36.82 -18.97
C HIS A 645 -5.65 35.82 -18.57
N THR A 646 -5.80 35.56 -17.26
CA THR A 646 -6.91 34.77 -16.74
C THR A 646 -8.28 35.39 -17.07
N ILE A 647 -9.25 34.52 -17.33
CA ILE A 647 -10.66 34.93 -17.48
C ILE A 647 -11.15 35.41 -16.10
N PRO A 648 -11.75 36.61 -16.01
CA PRO A 648 -12.28 37.11 -14.75
C PRO A 648 -13.40 36.22 -14.20
N ASN A 649 -13.66 36.32 -12.90
CA ASN A 649 -14.78 35.62 -12.27
C ASN A 649 -16.14 36.19 -12.76
N ARG A 650 -17.24 35.66 -12.20
CA ARG A 650 -18.61 36.08 -12.54
C ARG A 650 -18.87 37.60 -12.36
N ASP A 651 -18.09 38.25 -11.50
CA ASP A 651 -18.22 39.66 -11.13
C ASP A 651 -17.25 40.55 -11.95
N GLY A 652 -16.48 39.97 -12.87
CA GLY A 652 -15.53 40.68 -13.73
C GLY A 652 -14.18 40.93 -13.08
N GLU A 653 -13.88 40.29 -11.95
CA GLU A 653 -12.69 40.50 -11.15
C GLU A 653 -11.66 39.37 -11.30
N ARG A 654 -10.37 39.72 -11.24
CA ARG A 654 -9.25 38.77 -11.24
C ARG A 654 -8.67 38.69 -9.83
N MET A 655 -9.01 37.61 -9.12
CA MET A 655 -8.64 37.41 -7.71
C MET A 655 -7.14 37.20 -7.51
N VAL A 656 -6.47 36.55 -8.46
CA VAL A 656 -5.04 36.24 -8.39
C VAL A 656 -4.27 37.25 -9.23
N LEU A 657 -3.29 37.86 -8.59
CA LEU A 657 -2.35 38.80 -9.20
C LEU A 657 -1.40 38.07 -10.17
N PRO A 658 -0.73 38.81 -11.08
CA PRO A 658 0.28 38.25 -11.98
C PRO A 658 1.40 37.45 -11.30
N THR A 659 1.62 37.69 -10.00
CA THR A 659 2.61 36.97 -9.17
C THR A 659 2.12 35.59 -8.70
N GLY A 660 0.89 35.19 -9.03
CA GLY A 660 0.29 33.96 -8.53
C GLY A 660 -0.22 34.05 -7.08
N LYS A 661 -0.34 35.27 -6.55
CA LYS A 661 -0.79 35.55 -5.19
C LYS A 661 -2.14 36.27 -5.19
N ALA A 662 -2.97 36.05 -4.17
CA ALA A 662 -4.23 36.76 -3.97
C ALA A 662 -4.24 37.49 -2.62
N ARG A 663 -5.11 38.49 -2.50
CA ARG A 663 -5.46 39.06 -1.21
C ARG A 663 -6.43 38.11 -0.51
N LEU A 664 -6.08 37.69 0.71
CA LEU A 664 -6.94 36.90 1.57
C LEU A 664 -7.41 37.72 2.77
N PHE A 665 -8.56 37.35 3.30
CA PHE A 665 -9.10 37.87 4.56
C PHE A 665 -9.06 36.78 5.61
N ASP A 666 -8.77 37.18 6.85
CA ASP A 666 -8.87 36.29 7.99
C ASP A 666 -10.34 36.03 8.32
N GLY A 667 -10.76 34.76 8.24
CA GLY A 667 -12.11 34.32 8.58
C GLY A 667 -12.52 34.65 10.03
N ARG A 668 -11.55 34.78 10.94
CA ARG A 668 -11.82 35.03 12.37
C ARG A 668 -12.00 36.50 12.71
N SER A 669 -11.09 37.35 12.25
CA SER A 669 -11.15 38.79 12.54
C SER A 669 -11.91 39.60 11.49
N GLY A 670 -11.98 39.10 10.24
CA GLY A 670 -12.51 39.82 9.08
C GLY A 670 -11.51 40.80 8.45
N GLU A 671 -10.32 40.97 9.03
CA GLU A 671 -9.30 41.86 8.50
C GLU A 671 -8.53 41.21 7.33
N PRO A 672 -8.12 41.99 6.32
CA PRO A 672 -7.25 41.48 5.26
C PRO A 672 -5.85 41.14 5.80
N PHE A 673 -5.25 40.06 5.32
CA PHE A 673 -3.83 39.79 5.59
C PHE A 673 -2.95 40.92 5.01
N PRO A 674 -1.83 41.27 5.69
CA PRO A 674 -1.01 42.42 5.31
C PRO A 674 -0.31 42.23 3.96
N ASP A 675 0.04 40.99 3.62
CA ASP A 675 0.73 40.61 2.39
C ASP A 675 -0.14 39.67 1.55
N PRO A 676 -0.06 39.74 0.21
CA PRO A 676 -0.74 38.79 -0.66
C PRO A 676 -0.13 37.38 -0.53
N ILE A 677 -0.97 36.36 -0.60
CA ILE A 677 -0.64 34.97 -0.30
C ILE A 677 -0.75 34.13 -1.58
N SER A 678 0.19 33.22 -1.81
CA SER A 678 0.13 32.31 -2.95
C SER A 678 -1.07 31.37 -2.81
N VAL A 679 -1.96 31.40 -3.80
CA VAL A 679 -3.16 30.57 -3.85
C VAL A 679 -3.33 29.92 -5.21
N GLY A 680 -3.98 28.78 -5.23
CA GLY A 680 -4.30 28.07 -6.46
C GLY A 680 -4.79 26.65 -6.19
N TYR A 681 -4.99 25.87 -7.24
CA TYR A 681 -5.49 24.49 -7.09
C TYR A 681 -4.34 23.49 -7.13
N MET A 682 -4.22 22.67 -6.08
CA MET A 682 -3.29 21.53 -6.05
C MET A 682 -4.08 20.23 -6.01
N TYR A 683 -3.52 19.19 -6.61
CA TYR A 683 -4.10 17.85 -6.55
C TYR A 683 -3.60 17.09 -5.32
N ILE A 684 -4.48 16.90 -4.33
CA ILE A 684 -4.17 16.29 -3.04
C ILE A 684 -4.76 14.88 -2.95
N LEU A 685 -3.96 13.96 -2.42
CA LEU A 685 -4.27 12.55 -2.27
C LEU A 685 -4.53 12.21 -0.80
N LYS A 686 -5.58 11.42 -0.54
CA LYS A 686 -5.81 10.76 0.75
C LYS A 686 -5.03 9.46 0.78
N LEU A 687 -4.06 9.33 1.69
CA LEU A 687 -3.23 8.13 1.77
C LEU A 687 -3.87 7.07 2.68
N HIS A 688 -3.51 5.81 2.45
CA HIS A 688 -3.96 4.66 3.25
C HIS A 688 -3.26 4.56 4.61
N HIS A 689 -3.02 5.71 5.24
CA HIS A 689 -2.46 5.85 6.58
C HIS A 689 -3.47 6.66 7.39
N LEU A 690 -4.54 5.96 7.78
CA LEU A 690 -5.68 6.56 8.47
C LEU A 690 -5.50 6.43 9.99
N VAL A 691 -6.02 7.40 10.73
CA VAL A 691 -5.93 7.41 12.20
C VAL A 691 -6.70 6.24 12.80
N ASP A 692 -7.86 5.90 12.24
CA ASP A 692 -8.72 4.80 12.70
C ASP A 692 -7.98 3.46 12.71
N ASP A 693 -7.08 3.25 11.76
CA ASP A 693 -6.28 2.02 11.66
C ASP A 693 -5.11 2.02 12.63
N LYS A 694 -4.58 3.20 13.00
CA LYS A 694 -3.39 3.35 13.83
C LYS A 694 -3.68 3.55 15.31
N LEU A 695 -4.85 4.11 15.66
CA LEU A 695 -5.24 4.30 17.04
C LEU A 695 -5.40 2.93 17.71
N HIS A 696 -4.66 2.73 18.81
CA HIS A 696 -4.68 1.50 19.57
C HIS A 696 -4.38 1.78 21.03
N ALA A 697 -5.19 1.22 21.92
CA ALA A 697 -5.02 1.32 23.35
C ALA A 697 -5.34 -0.03 23.99
N ARG A 698 -4.63 -0.34 25.07
CA ARG A 698 -4.79 -1.58 25.84
C ARG A 698 -4.65 -1.26 27.32
N SER A 699 -5.61 -1.71 28.12
CA SER A 699 -5.49 -1.79 29.57
C SER A 699 -4.94 -3.17 29.97
N THR A 700 -5.77 -4.21 29.82
CA THR A 700 -5.41 -5.63 29.94
C THR A 700 -5.77 -6.35 28.64
N GLY A 701 -5.29 -7.56 28.43
CA GLY A 701 -5.52 -8.26 27.17
C GLY A 701 -4.87 -9.64 27.14
N PRO A 702 -4.76 -10.28 25.97
CA PRO A 702 -4.15 -11.59 25.87
C PRO A 702 -2.63 -11.53 26.08
N TYR A 703 -2.09 -12.67 26.53
CA TYR A 703 -0.68 -12.87 26.84
C TYR A 703 -0.13 -14.08 26.09
N SER A 704 1.17 -14.06 25.81
CA SER A 704 1.90 -15.18 25.24
C SER A 704 1.94 -16.34 26.23
N MET A 705 1.64 -17.56 25.76
CA MET A 705 1.72 -18.76 26.59
C MET A 705 3.16 -19.10 27.00
N ILE A 706 4.15 -18.68 26.21
CA ILE A 706 5.57 -19.02 26.43
C ILE A 706 6.20 -18.03 27.39
N THR A 707 6.12 -16.74 27.06
CA THR A 707 6.84 -15.69 27.79
C THR A 707 5.98 -15.00 28.85
N GLN A 708 4.68 -15.29 28.91
CA GLN A 708 3.69 -14.59 29.74
C GLN A 708 3.59 -13.07 29.53
N GLN A 709 4.27 -12.53 28.51
CA GLN A 709 4.21 -11.13 28.13
C GLN A 709 2.95 -10.80 27.34
N PRO A 710 2.47 -9.54 27.36
CA PRO A 710 1.43 -9.06 26.46
C PRO A 710 1.71 -9.45 25.00
N LEU A 711 0.69 -9.94 24.28
CA LEU A 711 0.81 -10.14 22.82
C LEU A 711 1.14 -8.81 22.11
N GLY A 712 1.69 -8.90 20.90
CA GLY A 712 2.03 -7.73 20.08
C GLY A 712 0.99 -7.44 18.98
N GLY A 713 0.81 -6.17 18.63
CA GLY A 713 0.01 -5.76 17.47
C GLY A 713 -1.49 -5.55 17.76
N LYS A 714 -2.10 -4.62 17.01
CA LYS A 714 -3.49 -4.17 17.19
C LYS A 714 -4.51 -5.31 17.03
N ALA A 715 -4.33 -6.17 16.02
CA ALA A 715 -5.26 -7.26 15.72
C ALA A 715 -5.41 -8.28 16.86
N GLN A 716 -4.38 -8.41 17.71
CA GLN A 716 -4.39 -9.30 18.88
C GLN A 716 -4.72 -8.55 20.18
N PHE A 717 -5.14 -7.28 20.10
CA PHE A 717 -5.27 -6.40 21.26
C PHE A 717 -3.96 -6.35 22.08
N GLY A 718 -2.84 -6.21 21.37
CA GLY A 718 -1.49 -6.31 21.91
C GLY A 718 -1.02 -5.10 22.73
N GLY A 719 0.03 -5.26 23.52
CA GLY A 719 0.70 -4.17 24.23
C GLY A 719 1.67 -3.39 23.36
N GLN A 720 2.09 -2.22 23.84
CA GLN A 720 3.20 -1.47 23.25
C GLN A 720 4.53 -2.09 23.70
N ARG A 721 5.52 -2.10 22.80
CA ARG A 721 6.86 -2.58 23.14
C ARG A 721 7.62 -1.48 23.86
N PHE A 722 7.95 -1.73 25.13
CA PHE A 722 8.92 -0.94 25.87
C PHE A 722 10.32 -1.55 25.62
N GLY A 723 11.13 -0.89 24.81
CA GLY A 723 12.39 -1.42 24.30
C GLY A 723 13.60 -1.05 25.16
N GLU A 724 14.77 -1.50 24.72
CA GLU A 724 16.04 -1.26 25.41
C GLU A 724 16.39 0.23 25.50
N MET A 725 16.16 0.99 24.43
CA MET A 725 16.43 2.44 24.44
C MET A 725 15.51 3.19 25.40
N GLU A 726 14.25 2.76 25.54
CA GLU A 726 13.32 3.35 26.50
C GLU A 726 13.69 3.01 27.95
N VAL A 727 14.25 1.82 28.20
CA VAL A 727 14.84 1.45 29.50
C VAL A 727 15.96 2.42 29.86
N TRP A 728 16.93 2.64 28.95
CA TRP A 728 18.03 3.58 29.18
C TRP A 728 17.54 5.00 29.49
N ALA A 729 16.46 5.43 28.86
CA ALA A 729 15.87 6.73 29.16
C ALA A 729 15.38 6.82 30.61
N LEU A 730 14.67 5.80 31.12
CA LEU A 730 14.21 5.78 32.52
C LEU A 730 15.36 5.64 33.51
N GLU A 731 16.39 4.86 33.18
CA GLU A 731 17.61 4.78 33.98
C GLU A 731 18.30 6.14 34.08
N ALA A 732 18.42 6.87 32.97
CA ALA A 732 19.00 8.21 32.93
C ALA A 732 18.20 9.23 33.77
N TYR A 733 16.87 9.10 33.80
CA TYR A 733 16.01 9.89 34.71
C TYR A 733 16.11 9.46 36.18
N GLY A 734 16.69 8.29 36.48
CA GLY A 734 16.68 7.71 37.82
C GLY A 734 15.29 7.23 38.26
N ALA A 735 14.38 6.95 37.32
CA ALA A 735 13.01 6.56 37.57
C ALA A 735 12.87 5.05 37.87
N ALA A 736 13.55 4.58 38.92
CA ALA A 736 13.68 3.15 39.23
C ALA A 736 12.33 2.43 39.42
N TYR A 737 11.38 3.02 40.16
CA TYR A 737 10.07 2.42 40.39
C TYR A 737 9.23 2.31 39.11
N ALA A 738 9.26 3.33 38.25
CA ALA A 738 8.52 3.31 36.98
C ALA A 738 9.09 2.23 36.04
N LEU A 739 10.42 2.11 36.00
CA LEU A 739 11.09 1.06 35.24
C LEU A 739 10.75 -0.34 35.77
N GLN A 740 10.83 -0.53 37.09
CA GLN A 740 10.46 -1.80 37.72
C GLN A 740 9.02 -2.17 37.41
N GLU A 741 8.06 -1.24 37.56
CA GLU A 741 6.65 -1.46 37.29
C GLU A 741 6.38 -1.91 35.83
N LEU A 742 7.03 -1.25 34.86
CA LEU A 742 6.89 -1.56 33.44
C LEU A 742 7.43 -2.95 33.08
N LEU A 743 8.54 -3.36 33.69
CA LEU A 743 9.20 -4.64 33.42
C LEU A 743 8.66 -5.83 34.22
N THR A 744 7.68 -5.61 35.11
CA THR A 744 7.13 -6.66 36.00
C THR A 744 5.60 -6.73 35.89
N ILE A 745 4.88 -5.99 36.75
CA ILE A 745 3.43 -6.07 36.94
C ILE A 745 2.62 -5.58 35.74
N LYS A 746 3.22 -4.81 34.83
CA LYS A 746 2.63 -4.43 33.53
C LYS A 746 3.01 -5.37 32.37
N SER A 747 3.85 -6.37 32.64
CA SER A 747 4.38 -7.31 31.64
C SER A 747 4.06 -8.76 32.03
N ASP A 748 5.01 -9.45 32.67
CA ASP A 748 5.09 -10.89 32.83
C ASP A 748 5.14 -11.35 34.29
N ASP A 749 4.87 -10.48 35.26
CA ASP A 749 4.50 -10.90 36.61
C ASP A 749 3.03 -11.38 36.62
N VAL A 750 2.86 -12.71 36.55
CA VAL A 750 1.56 -13.38 36.41
C VAL A 750 0.64 -13.10 37.60
N THR A 751 1.18 -13.11 38.81
CA THR A 751 0.38 -12.89 40.04
C THR A 751 0.21 -11.40 40.31
N GLY A 752 1.27 -10.61 40.10
CA GLY A 752 1.28 -9.17 40.30
C GLY A 752 0.25 -8.47 39.44
N ARG A 753 0.14 -8.80 38.14
CA ARG A 753 -0.83 -8.14 37.24
C ARG A 753 -2.30 -8.30 37.69
N VAL A 754 -2.66 -9.44 38.27
CA VAL A 754 -4.02 -9.70 38.78
C VAL A 754 -4.26 -8.89 40.06
N LYS A 755 -3.31 -8.93 40.99
CA LYS A 755 -3.37 -8.17 42.26
C LYS A 755 -3.39 -6.66 42.02
N VAL A 756 -2.66 -6.17 41.02
CA VAL A 756 -2.68 -4.77 40.59
C VAL A 756 -4.06 -4.36 40.10
N TYR A 757 -4.67 -5.17 39.23
CA TYR A 757 -6.00 -4.89 38.72
C TYR A 757 -7.03 -4.85 39.86
N GLU A 758 -6.96 -5.82 40.77
CA GLU A 758 -7.80 -5.87 41.97
C GLU A 758 -7.61 -4.65 42.88
N ALA A 759 -6.36 -4.27 43.17
CA ALA A 759 -6.04 -3.10 43.99
C ALA A 759 -6.59 -1.81 43.37
N ILE A 760 -6.47 -1.62 42.05
CA ILE A 760 -7.04 -0.46 41.35
C ILE A 760 -8.56 -0.43 41.50
N VAL A 761 -9.24 -1.57 41.33
CA VAL A 761 -10.71 -1.65 41.46
C VAL A 761 -11.16 -1.39 42.91
N LYS A 762 -10.40 -1.86 43.91
CA LYS A 762 -10.67 -1.63 45.33
C LYS A 762 -10.26 -0.23 45.82
N GLY A 763 -9.48 0.52 45.04
CA GLY A 763 -8.90 1.79 45.47
C GLY A 763 -7.79 1.62 46.52
N GLU A 764 -7.12 0.47 46.52
CA GLU A 764 -5.99 0.14 47.39
C GLU A 764 -4.65 0.54 46.74
N ASN A 765 -3.58 0.51 47.53
CA ASN A 765 -2.24 0.74 47.00
C ASN A 765 -1.80 -0.40 46.10
N ILE A 766 -1.03 -0.06 45.06
CA ILE A 766 -0.42 -1.03 44.16
C ILE A 766 0.54 -1.94 44.96
N PRO A 767 0.41 -3.28 44.84
CA PRO A 767 1.26 -4.23 45.56
C PRO A 767 2.72 -4.17 45.07
N GLU A 768 3.63 -4.73 45.86
CA GLU A 768 5.03 -4.83 45.48
C GLU A 768 5.23 -5.78 44.28
N PRO A 769 6.05 -5.40 43.29
CA PRO A 769 6.34 -6.27 42.14
C PRO A 769 7.04 -7.58 42.50
N GLY A 770 6.63 -8.67 41.85
CA GLY A 770 7.27 -9.97 41.94
C GLY A 770 8.41 -10.18 40.95
N ILE A 771 8.78 -11.45 40.76
CA ILE A 771 9.83 -11.88 39.82
C ILE A 771 9.23 -12.05 38.41
N PRO A 772 9.81 -11.45 37.36
CA PRO A 772 9.37 -11.67 35.98
C PRO A 772 9.43 -13.14 35.55
N GLU A 773 8.41 -13.60 34.83
CA GLU A 773 8.39 -14.97 34.29
C GLU A 773 9.51 -15.20 33.26
N SER A 774 9.87 -14.19 32.47
CA SER A 774 10.99 -14.26 31.53
C SER A 774 12.32 -14.63 32.18
N PHE A 775 12.56 -14.22 33.44
CA PHE A 775 13.74 -14.62 34.19
C PHE A 775 13.72 -16.09 34.59
N LYS A 776 12.55 -16.61 35.01
CA LYS A 776 12.38 -18.05 35.28
C LYS A 776 12.59 -18.88 34.02
N VAL A 777 12.06 -18.44 32.88
CA VAL A 777 12.27 -19.08 31.58
C VAL A 777 13.75 -19.13 31.22
N LEU A 778 14.48 -18.02 31.39
CA LEU A 778 15.93 -17.98 31.15
C LEU A 778 16.70 -19.01 31.99
N ILE A 779 16.38 -19.13 33.28
CA ILE A 779 17.00 -20.14 34.15
C ILE A 779 16.72 -21.55 33.61
N LYS A 780 15.49 -21.83 33.17
CA LYS A 780 15.12 -23.13 32.59
C LYS A 780 15.84 -23.40 31.27
N GLU A 781 16.01 -22.40 30.42
CA GLU A 781 16.80 -22.51 29.19
C GLU A 781 18.28 -22.81 29.50
N MET A 782 18.90 -22.12 30.46
CA MET A 782 20.27 -22.42 30.89
C MET A 782 20.40 -23.82 31.47
N GLN A 783 19.45 -24.26 32.32
CA GLN A 783 19.40 -25.61 32.86
C GLN A 783 19.26 -26.67 31.75
N SER A 784 18.50 -26.39 30.69
CA SER A 784 18.37 -27.27 29.53
C SER A 784 19.68 -27.44 28.74
N LEU A 785 20.58 -26.46 28.83
CA LEU A 785 21.94 -26.49 28.29
C LEU A 785 22.96 -27.15 29.24
N CYS A 786 22.50 -27.87 30.27
CA CYS A 786 23.31 -28.50 31.31
C CYS A 786 24.13 -27.50 32.16
N LEU A 787 23.72 -26.23 32.22
CA LEU A 787 24.31 -25.25 33.13
C LEU A 787 23.54 -25.26 34.45
N ASN A 788 24.21 -25.62 35.55
CA ASN A 788 23.59 -25.53 36.87
C ASN A 788 23.56 -24.07 37.35
N VAL A 789 22.40 -23.43 37.22
CA VAL A 789 22.16 -22.06 37.66
C VAL A 789 21.28 -22.10 38.91
N GLU A 790 21.81 -21.57 40.00
CA GLU A 790 21.16 -21.49 41.31
C GLU A 790 21.07 -20.03 41.74
N VAL A 791 19.95 -19.64 42.33
CA VAL A 791 19.80 -18.32 42.97
C VAL A 791 20.00 -18.47 44.46
N LEU A 792 20.96 -17.71 44.99
CA LEU A 792 21.39 -17.81 46.38
C LEU A 792 20.80 -16.67 47.20
N SER A 793 20.29 -16.98 48.38
CA SER A 793 20.01 -15.99 49.42
C SER A 793 21.31 -15.47 50.05
N SER A 794 21.21 -14.43 50.88
CA SER A 794 22.37 -13.80 51.55
C SER A 794 23.16 -14.73 52.47
N ASP A 795 22.55 -15.83 52.94
CA ASP A 795 23.17 -16.88 53.75
C ASP A 795 23.74 -18.04 52.92
N GLY A 796 23.69 -17.95 51.58
CA GLY A 796 24.28 -18.91 50.64
C GLY A 796 23.44 -20.16 50.39
N MET A 797 22.18 -20.19 50.84
CA MET A 797 21.25 -21.27 50.52
C MET A 797 20.61 -21.08 49.15
N SER A 798 20.34 -22.17 48.45
CA SER A 798 19.63 -22.13 47.18
C SER A 798 18.13 -21.88 47.40
N ILE A 799 17.59 -20.90 46.68
CA ILE A 799 16.17 -20.58 46.66
C ILE A 799 15.51 -21.35 45.52
N GLU A 800 14.49 -22.16 45.83
CA GLU A 800 13.63 -22.72 44.79
C GLU A 800 12.66 -21.64 44.29
N MET A 801 12.76 -21.29 42.99
CA MET A 801 11.80 -20.42 42.32
C MET A 801 10.56 -21.20 41.88
N ARG A 802 9.76 -21.65 42.84
CA ARG A 802 8.41 -22.16 42.58
C ARG A 802 7.41 -21.10 43.03
N ASP A 803 6.39 -20.86 42.21
CA ASP A 803 5.19 -20.19 42.68
C ASP A 803 4.56 -21.14 43.71
N THR A 804 4.63 -20.77 44.99
CA THR A 804 3.95 -21.52 46.05
C THR A 804 2.46 -21.56 45.73
N ASP A 805 1.84 -22.72 45.94
CA ASP A 805 0.41 -23.05 45.73
C ASP A 805 -0.57 -22.19 46.59
N GLU A 806 -0.29 -20.91 46.83
CA GLU A 806 -1.11 -19.99 47.62
C GLU A 806 -2.50 -19.76 46.99
N ASP A 807 -2.63 -19.88 45.67
CA ASP A 807 -3.91 -19.70 44.97
C ASP A 807 -4.94 -20.79 45.31
N VAL A 808 -4.49 -22.03 45.56
CA VAL A 808 -5.38 -23.13 45.95
C VAL A 808 -5.86 -22.95 47.40
N PHE A 809 -4.99 -22.44 48.27
CA PHE A 809 -5.31 -22.18 49.67
C PHE A 809 -6.22 -20.96 49.83
N ARG A 810 -6.02 -19.88 49.07
CA ARG A 810 -6.88 -18.68 49.10
C ARG A 810 -8.29 -18.94 48.60
N ALA A 811 -8.45 -19.67 47.49
CA ALA A 811 -9.78 -20.02 46.97
C ALA A 811 -10.58 -20.85 47.99
N ALA A 812 -9.93 -21.75 48.71
CA ALA A 812 -10.55 -22.51 49.80
C ALA A 812 -10.89 -21.62 51.01
N GLU A 813 -10.02 -20.68 51.39
CA GLU A 813 -10.24 -19.72 52.48
C GLU A 813 -11.38 -18.73 52.20
N GLU A 814 -11.48 -18.19 50.97
CA GLU A 814 -12.57 -17.29 50.56
C GLU A 814 -13.94 -17.99 50.55
N LEU A 815 -13.96 -19.31 50.31
CA LEU A 815 -15.15 -20.15 50.43
C LEU A 815 -15.41 -20.62 51.88
N GLY A 816 -14.58 -20.22 52.85
CA GLY A 816 -14.71 -20.60 54.27
C GLY A 816 -14.41 -22.08 54.56
N ILE A 817 -13.67 -22.75 53.68
CA ILE A 817 -13.31 -24.17 53.80
C ILE A 817 -11.92 -24.27 54.42
N ASP A 818 -11.88 -24.58 55.71
CA ASP A 818 -10.62 -24.82 56.44
C ASP A 818 -10.04 -26.20 56.10
N LEU A 819 -9.04 -26.24 55.22
CA LEU A 819 -8.30 -27.45 54.84
C LEU A 819 -7.19 -27.81 55.85
N SER A 820 -7.06 -27.12 56.99
CA SER A 820 -6.02 -27.38 57.99
C SER A 820 -6.22 -28.65 58.83
N ARG A 821 -7.37 -29.33 58.70
CA ARG A 821 -7.60 -30.62 59.39
C ARG A 821 -6.98 -31.78 58.61
N ARG A 822 -5.87 -32.32 59.14
CA ARG A 822 -5.41 -33.68 58.83
C ARG A 822 -6.53 -34.68 59.12
N GLU A 823 -7.07 -35.32 58.10
CA GLU A 823 -7.88 -36.53 58.27
C GLU A 823 -6.99 -37.67 58.82
N PRO A 824 -7.47 -38.45 59.82
CA PRO A 824 -6.72 -39.57 60.35
C PRO A 824 -6.63 -40.70 59.32
N SER A 825 -5.43 -41.24 59.14
CA SER A 825 -5.08 -42.13 58.01
C SER A 825 -5.48 -43.60 58.17
N SER A 826 -6.42 -43.97 59.05
CA SER A 826 -6.94 -45.33 59.10
C SER A 826 -8.26 -45.47 59.87
N VAL A 827 -9.08 -46.44 59.47
CA VAL A 827 -10.45 -46.72 59.95
C VAL A 827 -10.46 -47.46 61.31
N GLU A 828 -9.32 -47.70 61.95
CA GLU A 828 -9.24 -48.50 63.19
C GLU A 828 -9.27 -47.69 64.51
N GLU A 829 -9.37 -46.36 64.48
CA GLU A 829 -9.52 -45.55 65.69
C GLU A 829 -10.82 -44.71 65.66
N VAL A 830 -11.97 -45.38 65.75
CA VAL A 830 -13.26 -44.79 66.18
C VAL A 830 -13.74 -45.46 67.46
#